data_AF-A0AA91QRT2-F1
#
_entry.id   AF-A0AA91QRT2-F1
#
_cell.length_a   1.000
_cell.length_b   1.000
_cell.length_c   1.000
_cell.angle_alpha   90.00
_cell.angle_beta   90.00
_cell.angle_gamma   90.00
#
_symmetry.space_group_name_H-M   'P 1'
#
loop_
_entity.id
_entity.type
_entity.pdbx_description
1 polymer ?
#
loop_
_entity_poly.entity_id
_entity_poly.type
_entity_poly.pdbx_seq_one_letter_code
_entity_poly.pdbx_strand_id
1 'polypeptide(L)'
;MARLRFEFNVEGLDPETFVVREFQGHESLSSAEFDQQTCNGFRYNIALASRDSSLTPEQLVDCKGTLLLYRNGVCERKICGVINQFSQSDIGHHHTYYDVQMVPELARLSLRQNSRIFQHQTVPQIISIFLQEMDISDVGFGLTKDYAEREFCVQYRETDLAFLERIAAEEGLIYCFVWQDDKQLLYITDAPSALPSLETPIAHNALSGAVIDAPFISHIEKHTRVVPSSSVMKDYSFKKPAYSFLQHNAVSGIDYQRQDYEVYDFPGRFKDDAQGQHLSQVRKEFLVREQVTAIGKSNHMHMQAGYGFELQDHLNREMNQWWQVVRIQHRGTQPQALEEEGGQGATTYANQFMVIPATTPWRATPQPKPQVDGPLIGMIVGPEGEEIFCDEHGRVKVHFPWDRYSNGDDKSSCWIRVAQGWAGSQYGMMAIPRIGHEVIVSFLHGDPDQPIITGRTYHATNVPPYTLPAHKTKTVWRSESHQGEGYNELTFEDQSGSEQVYLHAQKDWETRVENDAITQVRHDQHKKIDNDAVSKVGGDSHLTVEKQHRSRIKKDATLEVGGSIHEKINNRFAAAAGREVHLKAGTNVVLDAGTEITVSAGGSVMKVDAAGVHLIGPAINLNAGGSAGSGSGYQGKSPTSPRPAYKPE
;
A
#
# COMPACT_ATOMS: atom_id res chain seq x y z
N MET A 1 -17.48 -60.86 -15.12
CA MET A 1 -16.42 -59.84 -15.29
C MET A 1 -17.07 -58.59 -15.86
N ALA A 2 -16.89 -57.45 -15.21
CA ALA A 2 -17.42 -56.19 -15.70
C ALA A 2 -16.81 -55.84 -17.06
N ARG A 3 -17.64 -55.43 -18.03
CA ARG A 3 -17.18 -54.97 -19.34
C ARG A 3 -16.89 -53.48 -19.26
N LEU A 4 -15.63 -53.10 -19.37
CA LEU A 4 -15.19 -51.71 -19.35
C LEU A 4 -15.00 -51.18 -20.78
N ARG A 5 -15.35 -49.92 -21.01
CA ARG A 5 -15.09 -49.19 -22.26
C ARG A 5 -14.73 -47.75 -21.96
N PHE A 6 -13.76 -47.19 -22.67
CA PHE A 6 -13.37 -45.79 -22.59
C PHE A 6 -13.53 -45.12 -23.95
N GLU A 7 -14.10 -43.91 -23.95
CA GLU A 7 -14.33 -43.10 -25.14
C GLU A 7 -13.81 -41.68 -24.91
N PHE A 8 -13.33 -41.03 -25.96
CA PHE A 8 -12.85 -39.65 -25.90
C PHE A 8 -13.39 -38.86 -27.08
N ASN A 9 -14.18 -37.84 -26.78
CA ASN A 9 -14.83 -36.99 -27.77
C ASN A 9 -14.21 -35.59 -27.74
N VAL A 10 -14.04 -34.98 -28.91
CA VAL A 10 -13.57 -33.60 -29.05
C VAL A 10 -14.64 -32.77 -29.74
N GLU A 11 -14.88 -31.58 -29.23
CA GLU A 11 -15.79 -30.62 -29.83
C GLU A 11 -15.39 -30.33 -31.29
N GLY A 12 -16.35 -30.45 -32.22
CA GLY A 12 -16.13 -30.21 -33.64
C GLY A 12 -15.63 -31.42 -34.45
N LEU A 13 -15.33 -32.56 -33.81
CA LEU A 13 -14.96 -33.81 -34.47
C LEU A 13 -16.05 -34.88 -34.29
N ASP A 14 -16.07 -35.88 -35.18
CA ASP A 14 -16.99 -37.02 -35.05
C ASP A 14 -16.64 -37.84 -33.79
N PRO A 15 -17.60 -38.26 -32.96
CA PRO A 15 -17.34 -39.12 -31.80
C PRO A 15 -16.57 -40.41 -32.11
N GLU A 16 -16.64 -40.93 -33.35
CA GLU A 16 -15.90 -42.13 -33.77
C GLU A 16 -14.47 -41.82 -34.24
N THR A 17 -14.05 -40.55 -34.23
CA THR A 17 -12.71 -40.13 -34.68
C THR A 17 -11.60 -40.80 -33.88
N PHE A 18 -11.77 -40.91 -32.55
CA PHE A 18 -10.73 -41.42 -31.67
C PHE A 18 -11.13 -42.70 -30.94
N VAL A 19 -10.16 -43.61 -30.86
CA VAL A 19 -10.22 -44.80 -30.03
C VAL A 19 -9.23 -44.63 -28.87
N VAL A 20 -9.72 -44.70 -27.63
CA VAL A 20 -8.87 -44.63 -26.44
C VAL A 20 -8.10 -45.95 -26.26
N ARG A 21 -6.77 -45.86 -26.23
CA ARG A 21 -5.88 -46.99 -25.94
C ARG A 21 -5.56 -47.08 -24.46
N GLU A 22 -5.17 -45.96 -23.87
CA GLU A 22 -4.91 -45.84 -22.43
C GLU A 22 -5.03 -44.39 -21.98
N PHE A 23 -5.22 -44.19 -20.68
CA PHE A 23 -5.13 -42.87 -20.08
C PHE A 23 -4.51 -42.93 -18.69
N GLN A 24 -3.87 -41.82 -18.34
CA GLN A 24 -3.36 -41.55 -17.00
C GLN A 24 -3.91 -40.20 -16.54
N GLY A 25 -4.76 -40.21 -15.53
CA GLY A 25 -5.35 -39.03 -14.92
C GLY A 25 -4.72 -38.73 -13.57
N HIS A 26 -4.43 -37.48 -13.30
CA HIS A 26 -4.10 -36.98 -11.97
C HIS A 26 -5.16 -35.97 -11.56
N GLU A 27 -5.61 -36.03 -10.32
CA GLU A 27 -6.55 -35.06 -9.77
C GLU A 27 -6.16 -34.69 -8.34
N SER A 28 -6.44 -33.44 -7.99
CA SER A 28 -6.16 -32.89 -6.67
C SER A 28 -7.21 -31.91 -6.23
N LEU A 29 -7.38 -31.80 -4.91
CA LEU A 29 -8.11 -30.72 -4.29
C LEU A 29 -7.22 -29.47 -4.35
N SER A 30 -7.64 -28.47 -5.12
CA SER A 30 -6.81 -27.35 -5.60
C SER A 30 -5.56 -27.83 -6.35
N SER A 31 -4.50 -27.02 -6.38
CA SER A 31 -3.22 -27.34 -7.01
C SER A 31 -2.41 -28.35 -6.20
N ALA A 32 -1.86 -29.38 -6.84
CA ALA A 32 -0.84 -30.26 -6.26
C ALA A 32 0.20 -30.68 -7.29
N GLU A 33 1.42 -30.97 -6.84
CA GLU A 33 2.46 -31.54 -7.69
C GLU A 33 2.34 -33.06 -7.78
N PHE A 34 2.38 -33.57 -9.01
CA PHE A 34 2.51 -35.00 -9.35
C PHE A 34 3.68 -35.17 -10.30
N ASP A 35 4.68 -35.98 -9.92
CA ASP A 35 5.86 -36.28 -10.75
C ASP A 35 6.53 -35.03 -11.34
N GLN A 36 6.76 -34.01 -10.49
CA GLN A 36 7.36 -32.71 -10.85
C GLN A 36 6.51 -31.85 -11.81
N GLN A 37 5.24 -32.20 -12.02
CA GLN A 37 4.32 -31.40 -12.81
C GLN A 37 3.10 -31.00 -12.00
N THR A 38 2.76 -29.72 -12.02
CA THR A 38 1.59 -29.19 -11.32
C THR A 38 0.27 -29.67 -11.96
N CYS A 39 -0.66 -30.08 -11.12
CA CYS A 39 -2.04 -30.43 -11.45
C CYS A 39 -2.96 -29.42 -10.77
N ASN A 40 -3.68 -28.63 -11.57
CA ASN A 40 -4.56 -27.56 -11.08
C ASN A 40 -6.01 -28.07 -11.03
N GLY A 41 -6.25 -29.06 -10.18
CA GLY A 41 -7.52 -29.79 -10.08
C GLY A 41 -7.52 -31.12 -10.83
N PHE A 42 -7.30 -31.14 -12.15
CA PHE A 42 -7.04 -32.38 -12.89
C PHE A 42 -6.12 -32.22 -14.09
N ARG A 43 -5.49 -33.32 -14.51
CA ARG A 43 -4.69 -33.45 -15.74
C ARG A 43 -4.77 -34.88 -16.25
N TYR A 44 -5.25 -35.06 -17.47
CA TYR A 44 -5.39 -36.36 -18.13
C TYR A 44 -4.50 -36.44 -19.37
N ASN A 45 -3.55 -37.36 -19.37
CA ASN A 45 -2.82 -37.75 -20.56
C ASN A 45 -3.53 -38.95 -21.18
N ILE A 46 -3.98 -38.83 -22.42
CA ILE A 46 -4.81 -39.83 -23.09
C ILE A 46 -4.13 -40.23 -24.40
N ALA A 47 -3.80 -41.51 -24.50
CA ALA A 47 -3.26 -42.11 -25.72
C ALA A 47 -4.42 -42.59 -26.60
N LEU A 48 -4.46 -42.07 -27.81
CA LEU A 48 -5.52 -42.22 -28.78
C LEU A 48 -4.99 -42.91 -30.06
N ALA A 49 -5.91 -43.51 -30.80
CA ALA A 49 -5.69 -43.98 -32.15
C ALA A 49 -6.83 -43.50 -33.04
N SER A 50 -6.53 -43.04 -34.25
CA SER A 50 -7.54 -42.68 -35.25
C SER A 50 -7.20 -43.31 -36.60
N ARG A 51 -8.22 -43.58 -37.41
CA ARG A 51 -8.03 -43.93 -38.83
C ARG A 51 -7.70 -42.69 -39.68
N ASP A 52 -7.99 -41.50 -39.15
CA ASP A 52 -7.62 -40.24 -39.78
C ASP A 52 -6.16 -39.89 -39.42
N SER A 53 -5.33 -39.73 -40.45
CA SER A 53 -3.92 -39.32 -40.34
C SER A 53 -3.70 -37.83 -40.54
N SER A 54 -4.77 -37.08 -40.85
CA SER A 54 -4.74 -35.66 -41.20
C SER A 54 -5.17 -34.73 -40.06
N LEU A 55 -5.35 -35.25 -38.84
CA LEU A 55 -5.74 -34.45 -37.69
C LEU A 55 -4.65 -33.46 -37.31
N THR A 56 -5.04 -32.21 -37.15
CA THR A 56 -4.11 -31.10 -36.94
C THR A 56 -4.28 -30.44 -35.56
N PRO A 57 -3.25 -29.76 -35.03
CA PRO A 57 -3.37 -28.99 -33.79
C PRO A 57 -4.49 -27.94 -33.84
N GLU A 58 -4.77 -27.35 -35.00
CA GLU A 58 -5.82 -26.33 -35.20
C GLU A 58 -7.24 -26.86 -34.93
N GLN A 59 -7.44 -28.18 -35.01
CA GLN A 59 -8.73 -28.82 -34.75
C GLN A 59 -8.88 -29.31 -33.31
N LEU A 60 -7.78 -29.31 -32.53
CA LEU A 60 -7.70 -30.03 -31.26
C LEU A 60 -7.25 -29.16 -30.11
N VAL A 61 -6.16 -28.41 -30.27
CA VAL A 61 -5.59 -27.57 -29.22
C VAL A 61 -6.55 -26.43 -28.90
N ASP A 62 -6.76 -26.19 -27.61
CA ASP A 62 -7.70 -25.21 -27.06
C ASP A 62 -9.20 -25.51 -27.33
N CYS A 63 -9.53 -26.68 -27.87
CA CYS A 63 -10.90 -27.20 -27.98
C CYS A 63 -11.31 -27.99 -26.74
N LYS A 64 -12.64 -28.14 -26.53
CA LYS A 64 -13.17 -28.95 -25.43
C LYS A 64 -13.06 -30.45 -25.74
N GLY A 65 -12.50 -31.20 -24.81
CA GLY A 65 -12.43 -32.66 -24.83
C GLY A 65 -13.30 -33.27 -23.72
N THR A 66 -13.86 -34.44 -23.96
CA THR A 66 -14.66 -35.20 -22.99
C THR A 66 -14.19 -36.66 -22.94
N LEU A 67 -13.69 -37.09 -21.80
CA LEU A 67 -13.35 -38.50 -21.51
C LEU A 67 -14.53 -39.17 -20.80
N LEU A 68 -14.99 -40.30 -21.33
CA LEU A 68 -16.13 -41.08 -20.83
C LEU A 68 -15.67 -42.47 -20.40
N LEU A 69 -16.05 -42.88 -19.19
CA LEU A 69 -15.73 -44.19 -18.62
C LEU A 69 -17.02 -44.98 -18.43
N TYR A 70 -17.11 -46.11 -19.13
CA TYR A 70 -18.27 -47.00 -19.08
C TYR A 70 -17.96 -48.28 -18.30
N ARG A 71 -18.95 -48.72 -17.52
CA ARG A 71 -19.00 -50.04 -16.89
C ARG A 71 -20.31 -50.72 -17.25
N ASN A 72 -20.24 -51.93 -17.81
CA ASN A 72 -21.40 -52.71 -18.21
C ASN A 72 -22.39 -51.96 -19.12
N GLY A 73 -21.88 -51.03 -19.95
CA GLY A 73 -22.68 -50.22 -20.87
C GLY A 73 -23.27 -48.93 -20.27
N VAL A 74 -23.10 -48.68 -18.96
CA VAL A 74 -23.51 -47.44 -18.29
C VAL A 74 -22.30 -46.50 -18.18
N CYS A 75 -22.50 -45.22 -18.51
CA CYS A 75 -21.48 -44.18 -18.30
C CYS A 75 -21.40 -43.88 -16.81
N GLU A 76 -20.38 -44.38 -16.15
CA GLU A 76 -20.14 -44.13 -14.72
C GLU A 76 -19.51 -42.75 -14.55
N ARG A 77 -18.56 -42.37 -15.41
CA ARG A 77 -17.85 -41.10 -15.24
C ARG A 77 -17.63 -40.35 -16.53
N LYS A 78 -17.81 -39.04 -16.45
CA LYS A 78 -17.52 -38.07 -17.51
C LYS A 78 -16.52 -37.04 -16.98
N ILE A 79 -15.52 -36.68 -17.77
CA ILE A 79 -14.56 -35.63 -17.46
C ILE A 79 -14.48 -34.71 -18.67
N CYS A 80 -14.83 -33.44 -18.50
CA CYS A 80 -14.70 -32.41 -19.51
C CYS A 80 -13.52 -31.49 -19.20
N GLY A 81 -12.77 -31.12 -20.22
CA GLY A 81 -11.69 -30.15 -20.10
C GLY A 81 -11.32 -29.56 -21.44
N VAL A 82 -10.22 -28.82 -21.45
CA VAL A 82 -9.61 -28.24 -22.65
C VAL A 82 -8.34 -29.01 -22.98
N ILE A 83 -8.10 -29.24 -24.26
CA ILE A 83 -6.88 -29.88 -24.73
C ILE A 83 -5.75 -28.85 -24.73
N ASN A 84 -4.80 -29.00 -23.80
CA ASN A 84 -3.64 -28.11 -23.64
C ASN A 84 -2.46 -28.54 -24.52
N GLN A 85 -2.33 -29.82 -24.79
CA GLN A 85 -1.25 -30.36 -25.61
C GLN A 85 -1.80 -31.45 -26.53
N PHE A 86 -1.34 -31.46 -27.77
CA PHE A 86 -1.61 -32.48 -28.77
C PHE A 86 -0.28 -32.93 -29.37
N SER A 87 -0.12 -34.23 -29.57
CA SER A 87 1.05 -34.82 -30.22
C SER A 87 0.59 -35.92 -31.17
N GLN A 88 1.16 -35.93 -32.38
CA GLN A 88 1.02 -37.02 -33.32
C GLN A 88 2.27 -37.88 -33.25
N SER A 89 2.08 -39.18 -33.07
CA SER A 89 3.14 -40.18 -33.02
C SER A 89 3.16 -40.98 -34.32
N ASP A 90 3.68 -42.21 -34.28
CA ASP A 90 3.82 -43.07 -35.44
C ASP A 90 2.49 -43.28 -36.19
N ILE A 91 2.58 -43.29 -37.53
CA ILE A 91 1.50 -43.69 -38.43
C ILE A 91 1.66 -45.20 -38.65
N GLY A 92 0.76 -45.99 -38.05
CA GLY A 92 0.69 -47.44 -38.24
C GLY A 92 0.03 -47.83 -39.57
N HIS A 93 -0.21 -49.13 -39.76
CA HIS A 93 -0.80 -49.65 -41.01
C HIS A 93 -2.27 -49.24 -41.22
N HIS A 94 -3.05 -49.19 -40.13
CA HIS A 94 -4.48 -48.87 -40.17
C HIS A 94 -4.88 -47.68 -39.28
N HIS A 95 -4.01 -47.29 -38.34
CA HIS A 95 -4.28 -46.21 -37.40
C HIS A 95 -3.06 -45.30 -37.23
N THR A 96 -3.31 -44.02 -37.05
CA THR A 96 -2.34 -43.03 -36.57
C THR A 96 -2.49 -42.86 -35.07
N TYR A 97 -1.38 -42.82 -34.36
CA TYR A 97 -1.36 -42.65 -32.90
C TYR A 97 -1.25 -41.18 -32.51
N TYR A 98 -2.07 -40.77 -31.55
CA TYR A 98 -2.11 -39.42 -31.03
C TYR A 98 -2.09 -39.43 -29.51
N ASP A 99 -1.50 -38.40 -28.91
CA ASP A 99 -1.53 -38.17 -27.47
C ASP A 99 -2.11 -36.79 -27.20
N VAL A 100 -3.08 -36.72 -26.30
CA VAL A 100 -3.66 -35.45 -25.85
C VAL A 100 -3.49 -35.29 -24.35
N GLN A 101 -3.18 -34.07 -23.92
CA GLN A 101 -3.26 -33.66 -22.53
C GLN A 101 -4.48 -32.78 -22.35
N MET A 102 -5.42 -33.25 -21.54
CA MET A 102 -6.62 -32.53 -21.16
C MET A 102 -6.50 -31.99 -19.74
N VAL A 103 -6.82 -30.70 -19.57
CA VAL A 103 -6.75 -29.94 -18.31
C VAL A 103 -8.06 -29.16 -18.12
N PRO A 104 -8.37 -28.66 -16.91
CA PRO A 104 -9.52 -27.77 -16.75
C PRO A 104 -9.34 -26.44 -17.48
N GLU A 105 -10.44 -25.77 -17.82
CA GLU A 105 -10.44 -24.41 -18.37
C GLU A 105 -9.65 -23.42 -17.49
N LEU A 106 -9.65 -23.65 -16.17
CA LEU A 106 -8.86 -22.91 -15.18
C LEU A 106 -7.36 -22.82 -15.56
N ALA A 107 -6.81 -23.84 -16.22
CA ALA A 107 -5.40 -23.88 -16.61
C ALA A 107 -5.03 -22.75 -17.60
N ARG A 108 -5.98 -22.21 -18.37
CA ARG A 108 -5.75 -21.07 -19.28
C ARG A 108 -5.26 -19.83 -18.53
N LEU A 109 -5.62 -19.67 -17.25
CA LEU A 109 -5.13 -18.57 -16.40
C LEU A 109 -3.61 -18.59 -16.19
N SER A 110 -2.94 -19.71 -16.44
CA SER A 110 -1.47 -19.79 -16.39
C SER A 110 -0.79 -19.14 -17.59
N LEU A 111 -1.52 -18.90 -18.68
CA LEU A 111 -0.99 -18.34 -19.93
C LEU A 111 -1.03 -16.81 -19.96
N ARG A 112 -1.75 -16.18 -19.02
CA ARG A 112 -1.88 -14.71 -18.89
C ARG A 112 -1.18 -14.22 -17.63
N GLN A 113 -0.30 -13.23 -17.79
CA GLN A 113 0.43 -12.56 -16.71
C GLN A 113 0.09 -11.06 -16.69
N ASN A 114 -0.10 -10.50 -15.50
CA ASN A 114 -0.55 -9.12 -15.36
C ASN A 114 0.08 -8.38 -14.17
N SER A 115 -0.09 -7.06 -14.14
CA SER A 115 0.14 -6.20 -12.97
C SER A 115 -1.02 -5.23 -12.83
N ARG A 116 -1.82 -5.38 -11.78
CA ARG A 116 -3.06 -4.59 -11.56
C ARG A 116 -3.44 -4.53 -10.09
N ILE A 117 -4.29 -3.56 -9.78
CA ILE A 117 -4.71 -3.22 -8.43
C ILE A 117 -6.20 -3.51 -8.28
N PHE A 118 -6.57 -4.24 -7.23
CA PHE A 118 -7.93 -4.41 -6.75
C PHE A 118 -8.10 -3.62 -5.45
N GLN A 119 -9.17 -2.84 -5.37
CA GLN A 119 -9.49 -2.01 -4.20
C GLN A 119 -10.93 -2.25 -3.81
N HIS A 120 -11.17 -2.27 -2.51
CA HIS A 120 -12.51 -2.37 -1.93
C HIS A 120 -13.29 -3.59 -2.43
N GLN A 121 -12.62 -4.74 -2.50
CA GLN A 121 -13.20 -6.00 -2.97
C GLN A 121 -12.80 -7.16 -2.05
N THR A 122 -13.69 -8.13 -1.91
CA THR A 122 -13.40 -9.39 -1.23
C THR A 122 -12.66 -10.36 -2.17
N VAL A 123 -11.92 -11.32 -1.61
CA VAL A 123 -11.20 -12.31 -2.44
C VAL A 123 -12.13 -13.10 -3.38
N PRO A 124 -13.32 -13.57 -2.97
CA PRO A 124 -14.27 -14.20 -3.90
C PRO A 124 -14.71 -13.30 -5.06
N GLN A 125 -14.87 -11.99 -4.82
CA GLN A 125 -15.18 -11.01 -5.89
C GLN A 125 -14.00 -10.86 -6.86
N ILE A 126 -12.78 -10.74 -6.33
CA ILE A 126 -11.55 -10.66 -7.14
C ILE A 126 -11.42 -11.92 -8.01
N ILE A 127 -11.63 -13.11 -7.44
CA ILE A 127 -11.61 -14.39 -8.17
C ILE A 127 -12.64 -14.39 -9.30
N SER A 128 -13.86 -13.91 -9.03
CA SER A 128 -14.93 -13.87 -10.03
C SER A 128 -14.58 -12.97 -11.22
N ILE A 129 -13.93 -11.83 -11.00
CA ILE A 129 -13.59 -10.87 -12.06
C ILE A 129 -12.72 -11.52 -13.15
N PHE A 130 -11.61 -12.16 -12.78
CA PHE A 130 -10.70 -12.68 -13.80
C PHE A 130 -11.13 -14.05 -14.37
N LEU A 131 -11.97 -14.81 -13.66
CA LEU A 131 -12.66 -15.96 -14.26
C LEU A 131 -13.62 -15.50 -15.37
N GLN A 132 -14.39 -14.44 -15.13
CA GLN A 132 -15.27 -13.84 -16.13
C GLN A 132 -14.49 -13.24 -17.32
N GLU A 133 -13.36 -12.60 -17.08
CA GLU A 133 -12.50 -12.07 -18.17
C GLU A 133 -11.97 -13.15 -19.12
N MET A 134 -11.94 -14.42 -18.70
CA MET A 134 -11.51 -15.57 -19.50
C MET A 134 -12.68 -16.48 -19.91
N ASP A 135 -13.91 -15.98 -19.83
CA ASP A 135 -15.15 -16.68 -20.18
C ASP A 135 -15.37 -18.00 -19.40
N ILE A 136 -14.80 -18.12 -18.19
CA ILE A 136 -15.05 -19.25 -17.28
C ILE A 136 -16.30 -18.93 -16.45
N SER A 137 -17.48 -19.29 -16.97
CA SER A 137 -18.78 -18.98 -16.36
C SER A 137 -19.33 -20.04 -15.41
N ASP A 138 -18.92 -21.30 -15.58
CA ASP A 138 -19.43 -22.46 -14.85
C ASP A 138 -18.73 -22.57 -13.47
N VAL A 139 -18.97 -21.60 -12.59
CA VAL A 139 -18.32 -21.46 -11.28
C VAL A 139 -19.36 -21.45 -10.16
N GLY A 140 -19.14 -22.25 -9.11
CA GLY A 140 -19.98 -22.31 -7.92
C GLY A 140 -19.21 -21.93 -6.65
N PHE A 141 -19.84 -21.15 -5.76
CA PHE A 141 -19.27 -20.78 -4.47
C PHE A 141 -20.08 -21.40 -3.32
N GLY A 142 -19.46 -22.32 -2.60
CA GLY A 142 -19.98 -22.95 -1.38
C GLY A 142 -19.30 -22.41 -0.13
N LEU A 143 -19.42 -21.10 0.10
CA LEU A 143 -18.73 -20.39 1.19
C LEU A 143 -19.58 -20.40 2.47
N THR A 144 -18.97 -20.70 3.60
CA THR A 144 -19.62 -20.71 4.92
C THR A 144 -19.30 -19.48 5.75
N LYS A 145 -18.27 -18.73 5.38
CA LYS A 145 -17.78 -17.55 6.08
C LYS A 145 -17.99 -16.28 5.27
N ASP A 146 -18.07 -15.15 5.98
CA ASP A 146 -17.97 -13.83 5.40
C ASP A 146 -16.50 -13.42 5.25
N TYR A 147 -16.16 -12.84 4.09
CA TYR A 147 -14.80 -12.41 3.76
C TYR A 147 -14.65 -10.91 3.92
N ALA A 148 -13.56 -10.50 4.57
CA ALA A 148 -13.23 -9.09 4.73
C ALA A 148 -12.89 -8.46 3.36
N GLU A 149 -13.35 -7.22 3.18
CA GLU A 149 -12.97 -6.41 2.04
C GLU A 149 -11.49 -6.01 2.15
N ARG A 150 -10.72 -6.22 1.07
CA ARG A 150 -9.34 -5.76 1.00
C ARG A 150 -9.32 -4.32 0.51
N GLU A 151 -8.81 -3.40 1.35
CA GLU A 151 -8.59 -1.99 0.98
C GLU A 151 -7.70 -1.91 -0.28
N PHE A 152 -6.66 -2.76 -0.34
CA PHE A 152 -5.68 -2.76 -1.41
C PHE A 152 -5.11 -4.16 -1.61
N CYS A 153 -5.22 -4.72 -2.81
CA CYS A 153 -4.65 -6.00 -3.19
C CYS A 153 -4.10 -5.95 -4.61
N VAL A 154 -2.84 -6.32 -4.80
CA VAL A 154 -2.10 -6.18 -6.04
C VAL A 154 -1.77 -7.57 -6.58
N GLN A 155 -2.09 -7.78 -7.85
CA GLN A 155 -1.46 -8.79 -8.69
C GLN A 155 -0.21 -8.16 -9.27
N TYR A 156 0.99 -8.68 -8.98
CA TYR A 156 2.25 -8.06 -9.41
C TYR A 156 3.14 -9.07 -10.12
N ARG A 157 3.32 -8.90 -11.44
CA ARG A 157 4.17 -9.74 -12.30
C ARG A 157 3.94 -11.25 -12.13
N GLU A 158 2.73 -11.67 -11.83
CA GLU A 158 2.36 -13.08 -11.66
C GLU A 158 1.22 -13.47 -12.62
N THR A 159 1.13 -14.75 -12.96
CA THR A 159 0.03 -15.26 -13.79
C THR A 159 -1.30 -15.14 -13.04
N ASP A 160 -2.42 -15.07 -13.75
CA ASP A 160 -3.73 -15.03 -13.08
C ASP A 160 -3.98 -16.30 -12.26
N LEU A 161 -3.47 -17.46 -12.72
CA LEU A 161 -3.58 -18.70 -11.96
C LEU A 161 -2.78 -18.63 -10.66
N ALA A 162 -1.52 -18.17 -10.72
CA ALA A 162 -0.69 -18.01 -9.53
C ALA A 162 -1.31 -17.01 -8.54
N PHE A 163 -1.92 -15.94 -9.05
CA PHE A 163 -2.64 -14.96 -8.24
C PHE A 163 -3.86 -15.60 -7.56
N LEU A 164 -4.70 -16.32 -8.30
CA LEU A 164 -5.85 -17.07 -7.78
C LEU A 164 -5.43 -18.01 -6.66
N GLU A 165 -4.44 -18.86 -6.93
CA GLU A 165 -3.98 -19.87 -5.97
C GLU A 165 -3.40 -19.24 -4.72
N ARG A 166 -2.66 -18.14 -4.87
CA ARG A 166 -2.11 -17.38 -3.75
C ARG A 166 -3.20 -16.79 -2.86
N ILE A 167 -4.15 -16.02 -3.43
CA ILE A 167 -5.20 -15.36 -2.64
C ILE A 167 -6.20 -16.38 -2.08
N ALA A 168 -6.45 -17.48 -2.79
CA ALA A 168 -7.25 -18.59 -2.30
C ALA A 168 -6.57 -19.27 -1.09
N ALA A 169 -5.26 -19.55 -1.18
CA ALA A 169 -4.52 -20.13 -0.07
C ALA A 169 -4.41 -19.20 1.15
N GLU A 170 -4.31 -17.87 0.95
CA GLU A 170 -4.32 -16.87 2.03
C GLU A 170 -5.64 -16.92 2.82
N GLU A 171 -6.78 -16.97 2.13
CA GLU A 171 -8.14 -16.98 2.73
C GLU A 171 -8.66 -18.39 3.08
N GLY A 172 -7.83 -19.42 2.86
CA GLY A 172 -8.18 -20.83 3.13
C GLY A 172 -9.23 -21.42 2.19
N LEU A 173 -9.42 -20.82 1.02
CA LEU A 173 -10.26 -21.32 -0.05
C LEU A 173 -9.59 -22.51 -0.77
N ILE A 174 -10.41 -23.46 -1.15
CA ILE A 174 -10.04 -24.62 -1.96
C ILE A 174 -11.02 -24.75 -3.13
N TYR A 175 -10.58 -25.38 -4.21
CA TYR A 175 -11.42 -25.61 -5.37
C TYR A 175 -11.37 -27.07 -5.83
N CYS A 176 -12.48 -27.57 -6.36
CA CYS A 176 -12.58 -28.87 -7.00
C CYS A 176 -13.52 -28.77 -8.22
N PHE A 177 -13.64 -29.86 -8.96
CA PHE A 177 -14.53 -29.94 -10.12
C PHE A 177 -15.66 -30.91 -9.82
N VAL A 178 -16.91 -30.44 -9.96
CA VAL A 178 -18.11 -31.20 -9.60
C VAL A 178 -19.07 -31.24 -10.77
N TRP A 179 -19.80 -32.35 -10.88
CA TRP A 179 -20.88 -32.47 -11.87
C TRP A 179 -22.21 -32.07 -11.24
N GLN A 180 -22.87 -31.10 -11.84
CA GLN A 180 -24.21 -30.64 -11.46
C GLN A 180 -24.99 -30.24 -12.71
N ASP A 181 -26.24 -30.69 -12.82
CA ASP A 181 -27.13 -30.37 -13.96
C ASP A 181 -26.49 -30.60 -15.35
N ASP A 182 -25.84 -31.76 -15.52
CA ASP A 182 -25.11 -32.16 -16.74
C ASP A 182 -23.95 -31.24 -17.16
N LYS A 183 -23.44 -30.41 -16.24
CA LYS A 183 -22.26 -29.56 -16.43
C LYS A 183 -21.19 -29.83 -15.38
N GLN A 184 -19.94 -29.60 -15.78
CA GLN A 184 -18.80 -29.62 -14.86
C GLN A 184 -18.53 -28.20 -14.36
N LEU A 185 -18.71 -27.98 -13.06
CA LEU A 185 -18.51 -26.69 -12.40
C LEU A 185 -17.14 -26.65 -11.72
N LEU A 186 -16.47 -25.49 -11.78
CA LEU A 186 -15.41 -25.13 -10.84
C LEU A 186 -16.06 -24.72 -9.51
N TYR A 187 -15.94 -25.58 -8.50
CA TYR A 187 -16.58 -25.36 -7.20
C TYR A 187 -15.54 -24.90 -6.17
N ILE A 188 -15.75 -23.72 -5.61
CA ILE A 188 -14.86 -23.07 -4.64
C ILE A 188 -15.53 -23.07 -3.27
N THR A 189 -14.83 -23.52 -2.23
CA THR A 189 -15.36 -23.62 -0.86
C THR A 189 -14.27 -23.36 0.19
N ASP A 190 -14.70 -23.08 1.42
CA ASP A 190 -13.87 -22.83 2.61
C ASP A 190 -14.01 -23.89 3.70
N ALA A 191 -14.98 -24.79 3.55
CA ALA A 191 -15.39 -25.74 4.57
C ALA A 191 -15.49 -27.17 4.04
N PRO A 192 -15.02 -28.17 4.81
CA PRO A 192 -15.12 -29.56 4.39
C PRO A 192 -16.58 -30.03 4.27
N SER A 193 -17.50 -29.46 5.05
CA SER A 193 -18.93 -29.80 5.02
C SER A 193 -19.65 -29.41 3.72
N ALA A 194 -19.06 -28.52 2.93
CA ALA A 194 -19.60 -28.06 1.66
C ALA A 194 -19.02 -28.82 0.46
N LEU A 195 -18.07 -29.73 0.68
CA LEU A 195 -17.54 -30.61 -0.36
C LEU A 195 -18.54 -31.72 -0.70
N PRO A 196 -18.61 -32.15 -1.98
CA PRO A 196 -19.51 -33.21 -2.40
C PRO A 196 -19.13 -34.56 -1.80
N SER A 197 -20.08 -35.49 -1.74
CA SER A 197 -19.87 -36.85 -1.27
C SER A 197 -20.48 -37.88 -2.21
N LEU A 198 -19.93 -39.10 -2.18
CA LEU A 198 -20.52 -40.27 -2.83
C LEU A 198 -21.73 -40.74 -2.03
N GLU A 199 -22.82 -41.06 -2.72
CA GLU A 199 -24.08 -41.49 -2.10
C GLU A 199 -23.98 -42.88 -1.44
N THR A 200 -23.16 -43.75 -2.03
CA THR A 200 -23.01 -45.14 -1.57
C THR A 200 -21.69 -45.35 -0.84
N PRO A 201 -21.71 -46.01 0.34
CA PRO A 201 -20.48 -46.43 1.01
C PRO A 201 -19.64 -47.38 0.16
N ILE A 202 -18.32 -47.35 0.35
CA ILE A 202 -17.38 -48.20 -0.36
C ILE A 202 -16.82 -49.26 0.60
N ALA A 203 -17.02 -50.53 0.24
CA ALA A 203 -16.48 -51.65 1.01
C ALA A 203 -14.97 -51.80 0.80
N HIS A 204 -14.25 -52.06 1.89
CA HIS A 204 -12.87 -52.52 1.87
C HIS A 204 -12.81 -54.04 1.74
N ASN A 205 -12.08 -54.53 0.74
CA ASN A 205 -11.86 -55.96 0.57
C ASN A 205 -10.41 -56.29 0.22
N ALA A 206 -9.70 -56.89 1.18
CA ALA A 206 -8.32 -57.33 1.03
C ALA A 206 -8.17 -58.78 0.51
N LEU A 207 -9.26 -59.52 0.29
CA LEU A 207 -9.20 -60.91 -0.15
C LEU A 207 -8.79 -61.00 -1.62
N SER A 208 -7.64 -61.62 -1.86
CA SER A 208 -7.18 -61.97 -3.21
C SER A 208 -8.02 -63.13 -3.76
N GLY A 209 -8.84 -62.89 -4.79
CA GLY A 209 -9.48 -63.95 -5.57
C GLY A 209 -11.01 -64.02 -5.56
N ALA A 210 -11.72 -63.16 -4.82
CA ALA A 210 -13.17 -63.03 -4.96
C ALA A 210 -13.49 -62.09 -6.14
N VAL A 211 -14.20 -62.59 -7.16
CA VAL A 211 -14.76 -61.74 -8.22
C VAL A 211 -15.98 -61.04 -7.62
N ILE A 212 -15.76 -59.84 -7.08
CA ILE A 212 -16.85 -58.96 -6.65
C ILE A 212 -17.28 -58.12 -7.85
N ASP A 213 -18.57 -58.15 -8.18
CA ASP A 213 -19.13 -57.38 -9.30
C ASP A 213 -19.21 -55.87 -8.99
N ALA A 214 -19.26 -55.50 -7.70
CA ALA A 214 -19.24 -54.11 -7.24
C ALA A 214 -17.81 -53.54 -7.08
N PRO A 215 -17.60 -52.22 -7.28
CA PRO A 215 -16.31 -51.59 -7.00
C PRO A 215 -15.97 -51.62 -5.50
N PHE A 216 -14.68 -51.78 -5.18
CA PHE A 216 -14.19 -51.90 -3.80
C PHE A 216 -12.80 -51.26 -3.64
N ILE A 217 -12.42 -50.99 -2.39
CA ILE A 217 -11.05 -50.58 -2.02
C ILE A 217 -10.27 -51.84 -1.67
N SER A 218 -9.23 -52.14 -2.45
CA SER A 218 -8.42 -53.35 -2.28
C SER A 218 -7.33 -53.21 -1.23
N HIS A 219 -6.92 -51.97 -0.96
CA HIS A 219 -5.84 -51.65 -0.04
C HIS A 219 -6.03 -50.23 0.49
N ILE A 220 -5.80 -50.03 1.78
CA ILE A 220 -5.73 -48.71 2.41
C ILE A 220 -4.75 -48.76 3.58
N GLU A 221 -3.86 -47.78 3.65
CA GLU A 221 -2.85 -47.63 4.70
C GLU A 221 -2.99 -46.23 5.32
N LYS A 222 -3.09 -46.17 6.65
CA LYS A 222 -3.16 -44.92 7.40
C LYS A 222 -1.75 -44.49 7.83
N HIS A 223 -1.40 -43.25 7.53
CA HIS A 223 -0.15 -42.62 7.93
C HIS A 223 -0.41 -41.48 8.91
N THR A 224 0.41 -41.44 9.97
CA THR A 224 0.47 -40.33 10.91
C THR A 224 1.89 -39.77 10.94
N ARG A 225 2.03 -38.44 10.90
CA ARG A 225 3.35 -37.79 10.93
C ARG A 225 3.42 -36.68 11.98
N VAL A 226 4.64 -36.32 12.37
CA VAL A 226 4.89 -35.15 13.21
C VAL A 226 4.53 -33.88 12.45
N VAL A 227 3.89 -32.94 13.13
CA VAL A 227 3.49 -31.61 12.62
C VAL A 227 3.92 -30.51 13.61
N PRO A 228 3.91 -29.22 13.22
CA PRO A 228 4.08 -28.13 14.18
C PRO A 228 3.10 -28.24 15.35
N SER A 229 3.55 -27.93 16.56
CA SER A 229 2.72 -27.96 17.78
C SER A 229 1.95 -26.65 18.00
N SER A 230 2.46 -25.54 17.47
CA SER A 230 1.80 -24.24 17.49
C SER A 230 2.19 -23.39 16.30
N SER A 231 1.33 -22.44 15.94
CA SER A 231 1.61 -21.38 14.98
C SER A 231 1.41 -20.02 15.64
N VAL A 232 2.41 -19.14 15.53
CA VAL A 232 2.39 -17.78 16.06
C VAL A 232 2.57 -16.78 14.93
N MET A 233 1.64 -15.84 14.80
CA MET A 233 1.69 -14.79 13.78
C MET A 233 1.54 -13.42 14.42
N LYS A 234 2.26 -12.44 13.88
CA LYS A 234 2.26 -11.06 14.38
C LYS A 234 2.23 -10.06 13.23
N ASP A 235 1.60 -8.90 13.44
CA ASP A 235 1.66 -7.77 12.50
C ASP A 235 1.79 -6.43 13.26
N TYR A 236 1.95 -5.36 12.51
CA TYR A 236 2.02 -3.98 12.98
C TYR A 236 1.02 -3.10 12.21
N SER A 237 0.26 -2.30 12.96
CA SER A 237 -0.55 -1.22 12.41
C SER A 237 -0.12 0.12 12.98
N PHE A 238 0.19 1.09 12.11
CA PHE A 238 0.54 2.43 12.54
C PHE A 238 -0.63 3.17 13.21
N LYS A 239 -1.88 2.72 12.97
CA LYS A 239 -3.08 3.23 13.65
C LYS A 239 -3.19 2.74 15.10
N LYS A 240 -2.53 1.63 15.45
CA LYS A 240 -2.52 1.03 16.79
C LYS A 240 -1.10 0.54 17.14
N PRO A 241 -0.10 1.45 17.26
CA PRO A 241 1.32 1.08 17.28
C PRO A 241 1.74 0.31 18.55
N ALA A 242 1.03 0.49 19.67
CA ALA A 242 1.29 -0.24 20.91
C ALA A 242 0.64 -1.65 20.94
N TYR A 243 -0.28 -1.93 20.02
CA TYR A 243 -1.00 -3.20 19.97
C TYR A 243 -0.18 -4.23 19.17
N SER A 244 0.04 -5.41 19.77
CA SER A 244 0.95 -6.41 19.20
C SER A 244 0.35 -7.22 18.06
N PHE A 245 -1.00 -7.26 17.93
CA PHE A 245 -1.70 -8.13 16.97
C PHE A 245 -1.14 -9.57 16.99
N LEU A 246 -0.84 -10.09 18.19
CA LEU A 246 -0.26 -11.42 18.35
C LEU A 246 -1.36 -12.48 18.30
N GLN A 247 -1.24 -13.44 17.39
CA GLN A 247 -2.14 -14.59 17.28
C GLN A 247 -1.35 -15.87 17.58
N HIS A 248 -1.81 -16.65 18.55
CA HIS A 248 -1.18 -17.91 18.94
C HIS A 248 -2.20 -19.04 18.86
N ASN A 249 -1.96 -20.01 17.97
CA ASN A 249 -2.82 -21.18 17.81
C ASN A 249 -2.08 -22.46 18.14
N ALA A 250 -2.53 -23.17 19.17
CA ALA A 250 -2.03 -24.50 19.51
C ALA A 250 -2.69 -25.57 18.64
N VAL A 251 -1.95 -26.63 18.34
CA VAL A 251 -2.43 -27.83 17.65
C VAL A 251 -2.84 -28.87 18.70
N SER A 252 -3.99 -29.51 18.49
CA SER A 252 -4.52 -30.56 19.37
C SER A 252 -4.31 -31.95 18.75
N GLY A 253 -4.44 -33.02 19.54
CA GLY A 253 -4.33 -34.40 19.04
C GLY A 253 -2.91 -34.81 18.64
N ILE A 254 -1.91 -34.26 19.33
CA ILE A 254 -0.47 -34.45 19.06
C ILE A 254 0.25 -35.11 20.23
N ASP A 255 -0.43 -35.91 21.05
CA ASP A 255 0.14 -36.54 22.26
C ASP A 255 1.29 -37.51 21.96
N TYR A 256 1.44 -37.91 20.70
CA TYR A 256 2.51 -38.79 20.20
C TYR A 256 3.79 -38.04 19.79
N GLN A 257 3.84 -36.71 19.94
CA GLN A 257 5.01 -35.89 19.58
C GLN A 257 5.32 -34.85 20.66
N ARG A 258 6.44 -34.13 20.47
CA ARG A 258 6.79 -33.01 21.34
C ARG A 258 5.91 -31.79 21.07
N GLN A 259 5.78 -30.95 22.08
CA GLN A 259 4.92 -29.74 22.06
C GLN A 259 5.70 -28.43 21.80
N ASP A 260 7.00 -28.49 21.53
CA ASP A 260 7.88 -27.33 21.34
C ASP A 260 8.23 -27.03 19.87
N TYR A 261 7.53 -27.63 18.91
CA TYR A 261 7.67 -27.35 17.48
C TYR A 261 6.82 -26.14 17.04
N GLU A 262 7.22 -24.96 17.48
CA GLU A 262 6.57 -23.69 17.12
C GLU A 262 6.99 -23.19 15.72
N VAL A 263 6.01 -22.68 14.96
CA VAL A 263 6.25 -21.91 13.74
C VAL A 263 5.85 -20.45 13.98
N TYR A 264 6.81 -19.53 13.87
CA TYR A 264 6.58 -18.09 14.01
C TYR A 264 6.72 -17.38 12.65
N ASP A 265 5.80 -16.45 12.33
CA ASP A 265 5.81 -15.67 11.08
C ASP A 265 5.51 -14.17 11.32
N PHE A 266 6.20 -13.30 10.57
CA PHE A 266 5.99 -11.84 10.55
C PHE A 266 6.43 -11.27 9.17
N PRO A 267 5.62 -10.42 8.51
CA PRO A 267 4.31 -9.92 8.95
C PRO A 267 3.16 -10.91 8.67
N GLY A 268 2.14 -10.89 9.53
CA GLY A 268 0.96 -11.76 9.43
C GLY A 268 -0.09 -11.34 8.39
N ARG A 269 0.01 -10.12 7.86
CA ARG A 269 -0.88 -9.46 6.87
C ARG A 269 -2.30 -9.18 7.35
N PHE A 270 -2.44 -8.74 8.60
CA PHE A 270 -3.73 -8.32 9.16
C PHE A 270 -3.59 -7.03 9.97
N LYS A 271 -4.65 -6.23 10.02
CA LYS A 271 -4.69 -4.94 10.74
C LYS A 271 -5.74 -4.89 11.85
N ASP A 272 -6.46 -5.99 12.06
CA ASP A 272 -7.43 -6.21 13.13
C ASP A 272 -7.40 -7.69 13.58
N ASP A 273 -7.99 -7.98 14.75
CA ASP A 273 -7.93 -9.31 15.34
C ASP A 273 -8.86 -10.32 14.67
N ALA A 274 -9.97 -9.90 14.05
CA ALA A 274 -10.87 -10.83 13.38
C ALA A 274 -10.19 -11.43 12.14
N GLN A 275 -9.56 -10.59 11.33
CA GLN A 275 -8.75 -11.03 10.21
C GLN A 275 -7.51 -11.82 10.68
N GLY A 276 -6.87 -11.37 11.76
CA GLY A 276 -5.71 -12.07 12.33
C GLY A 276 -6.03 -13.49 12.81
N GLN A 277 -7.16 -13.67 13.50
CA GLN A 277 -7.65 -14.99 13.91
C GLN A 277 -7.94 -15.88 12.69
N HIS A 278 -8.61 -15.33 11.67
CA HIS A 278 -8.91 -16.07 10.44
C HIS A 278 -7.66 -16.56 9.72
N LEU A 279 -6.74 -15.65 9.36
CA LEU A 279 -5.54 -15.99 8.60
C LEU A 279 -4.60 -16.92 9.37
N SER A 280 -4.46 -16.71 10.68
CA SER A 280 -3.63 -17.56 11.53
C SER A 280 -4.23 -18.96 11.73
N GLN A 281 -5.56 -19.10 11.77
CA GLN A 281 -6.24 -20.38 11.78
C GLN A 281 -6.06 -21.13 10.45
N VAL A 282 -6.21 -20.44 9.31
CA VAL A 282 -5.96 -21.02 7.98
C VAL A 282 -4.51 -21.52 7.88
N ARG A 283 -3.54 -20.74 8.35
CA ARG A 283 -2.13 -21.14 8.38
C ARG A 283 -1.91 -22.39 9.23
N LYS A 284 -2.50 -22.45 10.44
CA LYS A 284 -2.44 -23.64 11.30
C LYS A 284 -2.99 -24.87 10.59
N GLU A 285 -4.18 -24.75 10.01
CA GLU A 285 -4.86 -25.85 9.31
C GLU A 285 -4.03 -26.36 8.13
N PHE A 286 -3.37 -25.47 7.38
CA PHE A 286 -2.40 -25.87 6.35
C PHE A 286 -1.22 -26.67 6.94
N LEU A 287 -0.60 -26.19 8.02
CA LEU A 287 0.58 -26.84 8.64
C LEU A 287 0.28 -28.26 9.13
N VAL A 288 -0.97 -28.54 9.49
CA VAL A 288 -1.40 -29.85 10.02
C VAL A 288 -2.23 -30.67 9.02
N ARG A 289 -2.47 -30.18 7.81
CA ARG A 289 -3.38 -30.81 6.83
C ARG A 289 -2.99 -32.26 6.47
N GLU A 290 -1.71 -32.61 6.62
CA GLU A 290 -1.19 -33.96 6.34
C GLU A 290 -0.82 -34.75 7.61
N GLN A 291 -1.28 -34.30 8.79
CA GLN A 291 -1.04 -34.97 10.07
C GLN A 291 -1.52 -36.41 10.06
N VAL A 292 -2.76 -36.63 9.61
CA VAL A 292 -3.40 -37.94 9.46
C VAL A 292 -3.89 -38.08 8.03
N THR A 293 -3.32 -39.01 7.29
CA THR A 293 -3.66 -39.28 5.88
C THR A 293 -3.84 -40.78 5.69
N ALA A 294 -4.54 -41.21 4.65
CA ALA A 294 -4.53 -42.60 4.23
C ALA A 294 -4.33 -42.72 2.72
N ILE A 295 -3.53 -43.69 2.30
CA ILE A 295 -3.24 -43.97 0.89
C ILE A 295 -3.89 -45.31 0.55
N GLY A 296 -4.63 -45.37 -0.56
CA GLY A 296 -5.34 -46.57 -0.94
C GLY A 296 -5.38 -46.83 -2.43
N LYS A 297 -5.85 -48.02 -2.80
CA LYS A 297 -6.07 -48.48 -4.17
C LYS A 297 -7.51 -48.96 -4.34
N SER A 298 -8.19 -48.55 -5.40
CA SER A 298 -9.54 -49.01 -5.71
C SER A 298 -9.75 -49.19 -7.20
N ASN A 299 -10.89 -49.79 -7.55
CA ASN A 299 -11.43 -49.83 -8.91
C ASN A 299 -12.73 -49.00 -9.02
N HIS A 300 -12.99 -48.08 -8.09
CA HIS A 300 -14.21 -47.25 -8.06
C HIS A 300 -14.09 -46.05 -9.01
N MET A 301 -14.99 -45.94 -10.00
CA MET A 301 -14.88 -44.92 -11.05
C MET A 301 -15.25 -43.52 -10.55
N HIS A 302 -16.29 -43.37 -9.71
CA HIS A 302 -16.71 -42.06 -9.17
C HIS A 302 -15.78 -41.46 -8.10
N MET A 303 -14.78 -42.19 -7.65
CA MET A 303 -13.83 -41.65 -6.69
C MET A 303 -13.01 -40.57 -7.38
N GLN A 304 -13.02 -39.35 -6.86
CA GLN A 304 -12.38 -38.20 -7.48
C GLN A 304 -11.95 -37.17 -6.45
N ALA A 305 -10.99 -36.32 -6.78
CA ALA A 305 -10.52 -35.31 -5.83
C ALA A 305 -11.64 -34.33 -5.46
N GLY A 306 -11.77 -34.02 -4.17
CA GLY A 306 -12.85 -33.18 -3.65
C GLY A 306 -14.10 -33.96 -3.24
N TYR A 307 -14.23 -35.26 -3.52
CA TYR A 307 -15.37 -36.06 -3.06
C TYR A 307 -15.07 -36.80 -1.75
N GLY A 308 -16.02 -36.76 -0.83
CA GLY A 308 -16.05 -37.57 0.38
C GLY A 308 -16.70 -38.94 0.16
N PHE A 309 -16.34 -39.94 0.95
CA PHE A 309 -16.99 -41.25 0.94
C PHE A 309 -16.93 -41.91 2.33
N GLU A 310 -17.89 -42.78 2.61
CA GLU A 310 -17.87 -43.64 3.79
C GLU A 310 -17.13 -44.94 3.49
N LEU A 311 -16.10 -45.27 4.28
CA LEU A 311 -15.44 -46.58 4.22
C LEU A 311 -16.18 -47.58 5.11
N GLN A 312 -16.47 -48.76 4.58
CA GLN A 312 -17.06 -49.87 5.34
C GLN A 312 -16.23 -51.16 5.21
N ASP A 313 -16.50 -52.13 6.08
CA ASP A 313 -15.91 -53.47 6.07
C ASP A 313 -14.37 -53.54 6.25
N HIS A 314 -13.73 -52.46 6.72
CA HIS A 314 -12.34 -52.51 7.14
C HIS A 314 -12.21 -53.21 8.51
N LEU A 315 -11.23 -54.09 8.66
CA LEU A 315 -11.02 -54.88 9.90
C LEU A 315 -10.71 -54.00 11.12
N ASN A 316 -9.97 -52.90 10.91
CA ASN A 316 -9.82 -51.85 11.92
C ASN A 316 -11.05 -50.92 11.89
N ARG A 317 -11.83 -50.92 12.99
CA ARG A 317 -13.05 -50.10 13.13
C ARG A 317 -12.81 -48.61 13.03
N GLU A 318 -11.63 -48.10 13.43
CA GLU A 318 -11.31 -46.67 13.31
C GLU A 318 -11.19 -46.20 11.86
N MET A 319 -10.95 -47.12 10.91
CA MET A 319 -10.88 -46.78 9.49
C MET A 319 -12.27 -46.66 8.87
N ASN A 320 -13.30 -47.28 9.46
CA ASN A 320 -14.68 -47.24 8.98
C ASN A 320 -15.33 -45.90 9.35
N GLN A 321 -14.93 -44.85 8.64
CA GLN A 321 -15.38 -43.48 8.83
C GLN A 321 -15.49 -42.76 7.48
N TRP A 322 -15.90 -41.50 7.53
CA TRP A 322 -15.91 -40.62 6.37
C TRP A 322 -14.50 -40.13 6.04
N TRP A 323 -14.10 -40.31 4.79
CA TRP A 323 -12.82 -39.89 4.23
C TRP A 323 -13.04 -38.91 3.09
N GLN A 324 -12.18 -37.92 2.98
CA GLN A 324 -12.17 -36.91 1.92
C GLN A 324 -11.02 -37.18 0.97
N VAL A 325 -11.30 -37.38 -0.32
CA VAL A 325 -10.26 -37.56 -1.34
C VAL A 325 -9.59 -36.23 -1.63
N VAL A 326 -8.27 -36.13 -1.39
CA VAL A 326 -7.47 -34.92 -1.63
C VAL A 326 -6.58 -35.05 -2.87
N ARG A 327 -6.18 -36.27 -3.22
CA ARG A 327 -5.43 -36.59 -4.45
C ARG A 327 -5.87 -37.95 -4.98
N ILE A 328 -5.91 -38.10 -6.28
CA ILE A 328 -6.16 -39.39 -6.92
C ILE A 328 -5.47 -39.49 -8.27
N GLN A 329 -4.96 -40.67 -8.57
CA GLN A 329 -4.38 -41.03 -9.85
C GLN A 329 -5.23 -42.14 -10.46
N HIS A 330 -5.68 -41.92 -11.69
CA HIS A 330 -6.46 -42.86 -12.48
C HIS A 330 -5.60 -43.50 -13.56
N ARG A 331 -5.76 -44.80 -13.78
CA ARG A 331 -5.15 -45.51 -14.90
C ARG A 331 -6.19 -46.41 -15.55
N GLY A 332 -6.40 -46.22 -16.84
CA GLY A 332 -7.22 -47.10 -17.67
C GLY A 332 -6.43 -47.61 -18.88
N THR A 333 -6.54 -48.90 -19.18
CA THR A 333 -5.95 -49.51 -20.38
C THR A 333 -7.00 -50.28 -21.14
N GLN A 334 -7.02 -50.12 -22.46
CA GLN A 334 -7.96 -50.75 -23.38
C GLN A 334 -7.20 -51.37 -24.58
N PRO A 335 -6.43 -52.45 -24.35
CA PRO A 335 -5.59 -53.05 -25.39
C PRO A 335 -6.39 -53.69 -26.54
N GLN A 336 -7.66 -54.06 -26.30
CA GLN A 336 -8.56 -54.65 -27.30
C GLN A 336 -9.27 -53.61 -28.18
N ALA A 337 -9.01 -52.31 -27.99
CA ALA A 337 -9.71 -51.26 -28.73
C ALA A 337 -9.39 -51.27 -30.24
N LEU A 338 -8.18 -51.73 -30.59
CA LEU A 338 -7.70 -51.85 -31.95
C LEU A 338 -7.98 -53.26 -32.45
N GLU A 339 -9.21 -53.52 -32.91
CA GLU A 339 -9.70 -54.86 -33.31
C GLU A 339 -8.67 -55.67 -34.14
N GLU A 340 -7.99 -55.03 -35.10
CA GLU A 340 -7.08 -55.65 -36.08
C GLU A 340 -5.60 -55.76 -35.60
N GLU A 341 -5.17 -54.97 -34.60
CA GLU A 341 -3.80 -54.98 -34.00
C GLU A 341 -3.86 -55.27 -32.48
N GLY A 342 -4.92 -55.94 -32.02
CA GLY A 342 -5.27 -56.04 -30.60
C GLY A 342 -4.15 -56.60 -29.73
N GLY A 343 -3.72 -55.81 -28.74
CA GLY A 343 -2.85 -56.30 -27.68
C GLY A 343 -3.55 -57.39 -26.86
N GLN A 344 -2.80 -58.39 -26.41
CA GLN A 344 -3.34 -59.38 -25.47
C GLN A 344 -3.61 -58.72 -24.11
N GLY A 345 -4.84 -58.81 -23.60
CA GLY A 345 -5.22 -58.31 -22.28
C GLY A 345 -6.70 -57.93 -22.19
N ALA A 346 -7.24 -57.82 -20.98
CA ALA A 346 -8.58 -57.29 -20.73
C ALA A 346 -8.53 -55.76 -20.55
N THR A 347 -9.64 -55.06 -20.80
CA THR A 347 -9.77 -53.64 -20.41
C THR A 347 -9.72 -53.53 -18.90
N THR A 348 -8.82 -52.70 -18.36
CA THR A 348 -8.65 -52.53 -16.91
C THR A 348 -8.79 -51.08 -16.49
N TYR A 349 -9.29 -50.88 -15.27
CA TYR A 349 -9.33 -49.58 -14.59
C TYR A 349 -8.89 -49.78 -13.15
N ALA A 350 -8.00 -48.91 -12.69
CA ALA A 350 -7.60 -48.81 -11.30
C ALA A 350 -7.32 -47.35 -10.94
N ASN A 351 -7.42 -47.04 -9.66
CA ASN A 351 -6.94 -45.78 -9.13
C ASN A 351 -6.14 -45.97 -7.84
N GLN A 352 -5.30 -44.99 -7.56
CA GLN A 352 -4.59 -44.83 -6.30
C GLN A 352 -4.91 -43.45 -5.74
N PHE A 353 -5.29 -43.37 -4.48
CA PHE A 353 -5.78 -42.14 -3.87
C PHE A 353 -5.10 -41.85 -2.55
N MET A 354 -5.14 -40.57 -2.16
CA MET A 354 -4.78 -40.07 -0.85
C MET A 354 -6.00 -39.36 -0.26
N VAL A 355 -6.34 -39.71 0.97
CA VAL A 355 -7.48 -39.18 1.70
C VAL A 355 -7.08 -38.63 3.06
N ILE A 356 -7.91 -37.74 3.58
CA ILE A 356 -7.87 -37.25 4.97
C ILE A 356 -9.21 -37.54 5.65
N PRO A 357 -9.30 -37.54 7.00
CA PRO A 357 -10.60 -37.62 7.67
C PRO A 357 -11.52 -36.49 7.19
N ALA A 358 -12.78 -36.78 6.88
CA ALA A 358 -13.68 -35.81 6.24
C ALA A 358 -13.97 -34.57 7.10
N THR A 359 -13.73 -34.62 8.40
CA THR A 359 -13.88 -33.47 9.31
C THR A 359 -12.66 -32.56 9.33
N THR A 360 -11.52 -32.99 8.80
CA THR A 360 -10.28 -32.21 8.77
C THR A 360 -10.31 -31.23 7.58
N PRO A 361 -10.11 -29.93 7.81
CA PRO A 361 -10.05 -28.97 6.71
C PRO A 361 -8.79 -29.17 5.88
N TRP A 362 -8.93 -29.26 4.57
CA TRP A 362 -7.81 -29.14 3.64
C TRP A 362 -7.61 -27.67 3.26
N ARG A 363 -6.36 -27.21 3.28
CA ARG A 363 -6.00 -25.85 2.84
C ARG A 363 -5.05 -25.94 1.66
N ALA A 364 -5.26 -25.08 0.67
CA ALA A 364 -4.39 -24.98 -0.51
C ALA A 364 -2.95 -24.64 -0.09
N THR A 365 -1.98 -25.01 -0.93
CA THR A 365 -0.57 -24.72 -0.65
C THR A 365 -0.31 -23.22 -0.81
N PRO A 366 0.20 -22.52 0.23
CA PRO A 366 0.54 -21.11 0.13
C PRO A 366 1.61 -20.88 -0.92
N GLN A 367 1.32 -20.04 -1.91
CA GLN A 367 2.28 -19.63 -2.93
C GLN A 367 3.12 -18.45 -2.41
N PRO A 368 4.41 -18.35 -2.80
CA PRO A 368 5.22 -17.20 -2.47
C PRO A 368 4.58 -15.95 -3.09
N LYS A 369 4.39 -14.91 -2.27
CA LYS A 369 3.88 -13.63 -2.78
C LYS A 369 4.95 -12.98 -3.66
N PRO A 370 4.58 -12.42 -4.83
CA PRO A 370 5.54 -11.67 -5.63
C PRO A 370 6.12 -10.53 -4.81
N GLN A 371 7.42 -10.29 -4.99
CA GLN A 371 8.13 -9.21 -4.34
C GLN A 371 8.47 -8.12 -5.35
N VAL A 372 8.41 -6.88 -4.91
CA VAL A 372 8.93 -5.75 -5.68
C VAL A 372 10.44 -5.66 -5.43
N ASP A 373 11.23 -5.93 -6.47
CA ASP A 373 12.71 -6.00 -6.40
C ASP A 373 13.37 -4.71 -5.88
N GLY A 374 12.71 -3.56 -6.10
CA GLY A 374 13.22 -2.26 -5.67
C GLY A 374 12.13 -1.19 -5.68
N PRO A 375 12.45 0.05 -5.28
CA PRO A 375 11.50 1.15 -5.31
C PRO A 375 11.02 1.43 -6.73
N LEU A 376 9.76 1.82 -6.85
CA LEU A 376 9.15 2.23 -8.11
C LEU A 376 8.89 3.73 -8.09
N ILE A 377 8.84 4.33 -9.28
CA ILE A 377 8.33 5.68 -9.44
C ILE A 377 6.80 5.65 -9.39
N GLY A 378 6.22 6.64 -8.72
CA GLY A 378 4.79 6.90 -8.72
C GLY A 378 4.49 8.38 -8.91
N MET A 379 3.35 8.69 -9.50
CA MET A 379 2.85 10.05 -9.65
C MET A 379 1.80 10.34 -8.60
N ILE A 380 1.88 11.46 -7.89
CA ILE A 380 0.84 11.84 -6.93
C ILE A 380 -0.43 12.24 -7.67
N VAL A 381 -1.57 11.69 -7.22
CA VAL A 381 -2.88 11.89 -7.83
C VAL A 381 -3.93 12.25 -6.77
N GLY A 382 -5.01 12.86 -7.23
CA GLY A 382 -6.15 13.26 -6.40
C GLY A 382 -7.31 13.76 -7.26
N PRO A 383 -8.36 14.31 -6.63
CA PRO A 383 -9.54 14.79 -7.33
C PRO A 383 -9.23 15.91 -8.33
N GLU A 384 -10.05 16.01 -9.36
CA GLU A 384 -9.92 17.09 -10.35
C GLU A 384 -10.05 18.47 -9.70
N GLY A 385 -9.14 19.39 -10.05
CA GLY A 385 -9.12 20.76 -9.54
C GLY A 385 -8.41 20.96 -8.20
N GLU A 386 -7.98 19.89 -7.54
CA GLU A 386 -7.19 19.97 -6.30
C GLU A 386 -5.68 20.03 -6.60
N GLU A 387 -4.93 20.79 -5.78
CA GLU A 387 -3.47 20.80 -5.82
C GLU A 387 -2.86 19.85 -4.77
N ILE A 388 -3.55 19.67 -3.63
CA ILE A 388 -3.07 18.91 -2.47
C ILE A 388 -4.20 17.98 -2.02
N PHE A 389 -3.93 16.68 -2.01
CA PHE A 389 -4.88 15.68 -1.54
C PHE A 389 -4.23 14.74 -0.52
N CYS A 390 -4.54 14.95 0.75
CA CYS A 390 -4.02 14.15 1.85
C CYS A 390 -5.06 13.88 2.95
N ASP A 391 -4.81 12.85 3.76
CA ASP A 391 -5.63 12.54 4.94
C ASP A 391 -5.04 13.07 6.26
N GLU A 392 -5.69 12.75 7.38
CA GLU A 392 -5.27 13.14 8.74
C GLU A 392 -3.86 12.67 9.16
N HIS A 393 -3.28 11.73 8.41
CA HIS A 393 -1.94 11.20 8.65
C HIS A 393 -0.90 11.75 7.66
N GLY A 394 -1.28 12.68 6.79
CA GLY A 394 -0.42 13.20 5.72
C GLY A 394 -0.11 12.15 4.64
N ARG A 395 -0.97 11.14 4.49
CA ARG A 395 -0.89 10.15 3.42
C ARG A 395 -1.42 10.74 2.13
N VAL A 396 -0.94 10.24 1.01
CA VAL A 396 -1.32 10.69 -0.36
C VAL A 396 -1.65 9.48 -1.22
N LYS A 397 -2.26 9.71 -2.39
CA LYS A 397 -2.53 8.66 -3.38
C LYS A 397 -1.57 8.77 -4.56
N VAL A 398 -1.30 7.63 -5.18
CA VAL A 398 -0.30 7.49 -6.24
C VAL A 398 -0.87 6.71 -7.41
N HIS A 399 -0.57 7.14 -8.62
CA HIS A 399 -0.72 6.35 -9.82
C HIS A 399 0.64 5.76 -10.22
N PHE A 400 0.68 4.44 -10.41
CA PHE A 400 1.89 3.73 -10.83
C PHE A 400 1.96 3.63 -12.36
N PRO A 401 3.14 3.80 -12.98
CA PRO A 401 3.26 3.73 -14.44
C PRO A 401 2.87 2.39 -15.08
N TRP A 402 2.87 1.30 -14.31
CA TRP A 402 2.45 -0.03 -14.77
C TRP A 402 0.94 -0.27 -14.61
N ASP A 403 0.23 0.61 -13.92
CA ASP A 403 -1.22 0.50 -13.74
C ASP A 403 -1.92 0.96 -15.02
N ARG A 404 -2.58 0.02 -15.69
CA ARG A 404 -3.28 0.23 -16.96
C ARG A 404 -4.79 0.40 -16.79
N TYR A 405 -5.30 0.23 -15.57
CA TYR A 405 -6.73 0.13 -15.29
C TYR A 405 -7.30 1.34 -14.56
N SER A 406 -6.48 2.09 -13.81
CA SER A 406 -6.90 3.37 -13.23
C SER A 406 -6.80 4.53 -14.21
N ASN A 407 -7.59 5.59 -13.96
CA ASN A 407 -7.60 6.80 -14.77
C ASN A 407 -6.57 7.85 -14.32
N GLY A 408 -5.67 7.51 -13.38
CA GLY A 408 -4.76 8.48 -12.77
C GLY A 408 -5.46 9.50 -11.87
N ASP A 409 -6.55 9.11 -11.22
CA ASP A 409 -7.39 9.94 -10.34
C ASP A 409 -7.26 9.52 -8.86
N ASP A 410 -8.13 10.07 -8.00
CA ASP A 410 -8.23 9.76 -6.56
C ASP A 410 -8.60 8.30 -6.25
N LYS A 411 -8.88 7.47 -7.25
CA LYS A 411 -9.17 6.03 -7.11
C LYS A 411 -8.02 5.15 -7.57
N SER A 412 -6.88 5.72 -7.96
CA SER A 412 -5.73 4.94 -8.46
C SER A 412 -5.07 4.05 -7.41
N SER A 413 -5.06 4.47 -6.14
CA SER A 413 -4.46 3.69 -5.05
C SER A 413 -5.13 3.88 -3.69
N CYS A 414 -4.69 3.06 -2.74
CA CYS A 414 -4.91 3.30 -1.32
C CYS A 414 -4.13 4.52 -0.82
N TRP A 415 -4.34 4.87 0.45
CA TRP A 415 -3.60 5.93 1.13
C TRP A 415 -2.19 5.48 1.52
N ILE A 416 -1.18 6.10 0.91
CA ILE A 416 0.24 5.74 1.07
C ILE A 416 0.93 6.73 2.01
N ARG A 417 1.64 6.19 3.03
CA ARG A 417 2.43 7.01 3.97
C ARG A 417 3.65 7.62 3.29
N VAL A 418 3.96 8.86 3.67
CA VAL A 418 5.11 9.61 3.17
C VAL A 418 6.17 9.72 4.26
N ALA A 419 7.36 9.20 3.98
CA ALA A 419 8.53 9.38 4.84
C ALA A 419 8.86 10.88 4.94
N GLN A 420 9.10 11.33 6.18
CA GLN A 420 9.52 12.70 6.49
C GLN A 420 10.99 12.71 6.90
N GLY A 421 11.67 13.84 6.68
CA GLY A 421 13.08 14.00 7.10
C GLY A 421 13.28 13.92 8.62
N TRP A 422 12.26 14.27 9.41
CA TRP A 422 12.23 14.14 10.86
C TRP A 422 10.78 14.04 11.33
N ALA A 423 10.40 13.00 12.08
CA ALA A 423 9.03 12.83 12.60
C ALA A 423 9.05 12.41 14.08
N GLY A 424 8.58 13.30 14.96
CA GLY A 424 8.40 13.07 16.39
C GLY A 424 6.97 13.32 16.85
N SER A 425 6.70 13.13 18.15
CA SER A 425 5.37 13.36 18.72
C SER A 425 5.03 14.86 18.75
N GLN A 426 4.31 15.35 17.75
CA GLN A 426 3.94 16.76 17.55
C GLN A 426 5.12 17.70 17.23
N TYR A 427 6.23 17.17 16.72
CA TYR A 427 7.37 17.97 16.24
C TYR A 427 8.07 17.27 15.06
N GLY A 428 8.81 18.02 14.26
CA GLY A 428 9.55 17.50 13.10
C GLY A 428 9.26 18.29 11.82
N MET A 429 9.46 17.64 10.68
CA MET A 429 9.23 18.18 9.35
C MET A 429 7.94 17.59 8.76
N MET A 430 7.16 18.43 8.09
CA MET A 430 6.01 17.99 7.31
C MET A 430 5.99 18.76 6.00
N ALA A 431 6.24 18.06 4.89
CA ALA A 431 6.06 18.60 3.55
C ALA A 431 5.19 17.62 2.78
N ILE A 432 3.95 17.98 2.46
CA ILE A 432 3.02 17.06 1.80
C ILE A 432 3.30 17.09 0.27
N PRO A 433 3.49 15.94 -0.41
CA PRO A 433 3.57 15.90 -1.87
C PRO A 433 2.29 16.46 -2.49
N ARG A 434 2.42 17.26 -3.56
CA ARG A 434 1.28 17.80 -4.32
C ARG A 434 0.94 16.91 -5.50
N ILE A 435 -0.28 17.03 -6.02
CA ILE A 435 -0.72 16.34 -7.23
C ILE A 435 0.22 16.69 -8.40
N GLY A 436 0.62 15.69 -9.17
CA GLY A 436 1.61 15.83 -10.25
C GLY A 436 3.08 15.76 -9.80
N HIS A 437 3.36 15.61 -8.51
CA HIS A 437 4.72 15.34 -8.06
C HIS A 437 5.13 13.89 -8.30
N GLU A 438 6.38 13.68 -8.73
CA GLU A 438 6.98 12.36 -8.84
C GLU A 438 7.59 11.93 -7.49
N VAL A 439 7.27 10.71 -7.07
CA VAL A 439 7.72 10.15 -5.79
C VAL A 439 8.34 8.77 -5.96
N ILE A 440 9.25 8.44 -5.06
CA ILE A 440 9.86 7.10 -4.95
C ILE A 440 9.01 6.30 -3.96
N VAL A 441 8.41 5.22 -4.42
CA VAL A 441 7.58 4.31 -3.62
C VAL A 441 8.35 3.02 -3.36
N SER A 442 8.64 2.75 -2.09
CA SER A 442 9.16 1.48 -1.61
C SER A 442 8.01 0.60 -1.10
N PHE A 443 8.29 -0.68 -0.88
CA PHE A 443 7.30 -1.67 -0.45
C PHE A 443 7.80 -2.38 0.81
N LEU A 444 7.04 -2.34 1.90
CA LEU A 444 7.46 -2.96 3.15
C LEU A 444 7.57 -4.48 2.98
N HIS A 445 8.71 -5.06 3.33
CA HIS A 445 9.04 -6.47 3.08
C HIS A 445 8.99 -6.89 1.58
N GLY A 446 9.07 -5.92 0.67
CA GLY A 446 8.87 -6.14 -0.77
C GLY A 446 7.43 -6.45 -1.14
N ASP A 447 6.48 -6.36 -0.21
CA ASP A 447 5.07 -6.71 -0.44
C ASP A 447 4.37 -5.63 -1.28
N PRO A 448 3.89 -5.95 -2.51
CA PRO A 448 3.19 -5.01 -3.38
C PRO A 448 1.97 -4.34 -2.73
N ASP A 449 1.36 -4.96 -1.73
CA ASP A 449 0.19 -4.43 -1.01
C ASP A 449 0.56 -3.44 0.11
N GLN A 450 1.86 -3.24 0.37
CA GLN A 450 2.36 -2.37 1.45
C GLN A 450 3.27 -1.24 0.94
N PRO A 451 2.76 -0.35 0.05
CA PRO A 451 3.54 0.76 -0.44
C PRO A 451 3.83 1.81 0.66
N ILE A 452 4.98 2.46 0.55
CA ILE A 452 5.40 3.60 1.37
C ILE A 452 6.28 4.53 0.53
N ILE A 453 5.99 5.83 0.53
CA ILE A 453 6.80 6.82 -0.18
C ILE A 453 8.03 7.14 0.64
N THR A 454 9.21 6.97 0.06
CA THR A 454 10.51 7.13 0.73
C THR A 454 11.35 8.27 0.18
N GLY A 455 10.95 8.87 -0.95
CA GLY A 455 11.69 9.97 -1.57
C GLY A 455 10.91 10.70 -2.64
N ARG A 456 11.56 11.71 -3.22
CA ARG A 456 11.02 12.56 -4.29
C ARG A 456 12.12 12.89 -5.28
N THR A 457 11.73 13.10 -6.52
CA THR A 457 12.64 13.41 -7.62
C THR A 457 12.10 14.56 -8.45
N TYR A 458 13.00 15.41 -8.93
CA TYR A 458 12.70 16.32 -10.04
C TYR A 458 12.83 15.54 -11.36
N HIS A 459 12.07 15.94 -12.37
CA HIS A 459 12.09 15.36 -13.71
C HIS A 459 11.96 16.47 -14.76
N ALA A 460 11.78 16.11 -16.04
CA ALA A 460 11.84 17.07 -17.15
C ALA A 460 10.80 18.21 -17.07
N THR A 461 9.62 17.96 -16.50
CA THR A 461 8.54 18.94 -16.32
C THR A 461 8.51 19.54 -14.92
N ASN A 462 8.77 18.75 -13.88
CA ASN A 462 8.99 19.28 -12.52
C ASN A 462 10.48 19.52 -12.28
N VAL A 463 10.94 20.74 -12.59
CA VAL A 463 12.36 21.11 -12.53
C VAL A 463 12.75 21.74 -11.18
N PRO A 464 14.04 21.69 -10.79
CA PRO A 464 14.51 22.33 -9.57
C PRO A 464 14.24 23.85 -9.53
N PRO A 465 14.13 24.47 -8.33
CA PRO A 465 13.79 25.89 -8.17
C PRO A 465 14.75 26.89 -8.83
N TYR A 466 16.01 26.48 -9.05
CA TYR A 466 17.01 27.24 -9.79
C TYR A 466 17.58 26.36 -10.90
N THR A 467 17.97 27.00 -12.01
CA THR A 467 18.54 26.29 -13.15
C THR A 467 19.86 25.61 -12.80
N LEU A 468 19.96 24.32 -13.10
CA LEU A 468 21.18 23.53 -12.97
C LEU A 468 21.78 23.24 -14.36
N PRO A 469 23.11 23.21 -14.49
CA PRO A 469 24.13 23.23 -13.43
C PRO A 469 24.60 24.64 -13.00
N ALA A 470 23.97 25.72 -13.49
CA ALA A 470 24.42 27.10 -13.23
C ALA A 470 24.46 27.46 -11.74
N HIS A 471 23.45 27.02 -10.97
CA HIS A 471 23.34 27.30 -9.53
C HIS A 471 23.69 26.09 -8.64
N LYS A 472 24.68 25.29 -9.03
CA LYS A 472 25.10 24.06 -8.31
C LYS A 472 25.59 24.27 -6.86
N THR A 473 25.91 25.50 -6.47
CA THR A 473 26.38 25.88 -5.13
C THR A 473 25.25 26.37 -4.21
N LYS A 474 23.99 26.34 -4.67
CA LYS A 474 22.84 26.74 -3.86
C LYS A 474 22.18 25.53 -3.18
N THR A 475 21.92 25.66 -1.88
CA THR A 475 21.01 24.78 -1.12
C THR A 475 19.72 25.54 -0.85
N VAL A 476 18.57 24.95 -1.20
CA VAL A 476 17.29 25.70 -1.34
C VAL A 476 16.14 24.96 -0.67
N TRP A 477 15.41 25.66 0.19
CA TRP A 477 14.10 25.27 0.69
C TRP A 477 13.07 26.30 0.24
N ARG A 478 12.35 26.00 -0.84
CA ARG A 478 11.33 26.87 -1.42
C ARG A 478 9.96 26.19 -1.36
N SER A 479 8.95 26.91 -0.87
CA SER A 479 7.54 26.50 -0.92
C SER A 479 6.84 27.12 -2.13
N GLU A 480 5.56 26.83 -2.32
CA GLU A 480 4.72 27.52 -3.31
C GLU A 480 3.41 27.91 -2.63
N SER A 481 2.94 29.14 -2.87
CA SER A 481 1.61 29.58 -2.40
C SER A 481 0.55 28.63 -2.92
N HIS A 482 -0.33 28.12 -2.06
CA HIS A 482 -1.47 27.31 -2.50
C HIS A 482 -2.60 28.24 -2.95
N GLN A 483 -3.26 27.94 -4.08
CA GLN A 483 -4.33 28.76 -4.65
C GLN A 483 -3.94 30.22 -4.89
N GLY A 484 -2.69 30.48 -5.27
CA GLY A 484 -2.19 31.82 -5.56
C GLY A 484 -0.75 31.82 -6.05
N GLU A 485 -0.24 33.00 -6.39
CA GLU A 485 1.14 33.14 -6.87
C GLU A 485 2.10 33.48 -5.72
N GLY A 486 3.34 33.00 -5.80
CA GLY A 486 4.43 33.35 -4.88
C GLY A 486 5.02 32.18 -4.13
N TYR A 487 5.99 32.47 -3.25
CA TYR A 487 6.74 31.45 -2.52
C TYR A 487 7.37 31.98 -1.24
N ASN A 488 7.58 31.10 -0.26
CA ASN A 488 8.51 31.34 0.84
C ASN A 488 9.81 30.60 0.55
N GLU A 489 10.95 31.17 0.94
CA GLU A 489 12.25 30.56 0.64
C GLU A 489 13.28 30.83 1.73
N LEU A 490 14.06 29.78 2.03
CA LEU A 490 15.35 29.87 2.71
C LEU A 490 16.41 29.25 1.80
N THR A 491 17.43 30.03 1.45
CA THR A 491 18.50 29.61 0.54
C THR A 491 19.87 29.95 1.09
N PHE A 492 20.82 29.05 0.86
CA PHE A 492 22.23 29.18 1.18
C PHE A 492 23.04 29.14 -0.13
N GLU A 493 23.81 30.17 -0.41
CA GLU A 493 24.79 30.24 -1.50
C GLU A 493 26.19 30.04 -0.92
N ASP A 494 26.88 29.01 -1.39
CA ASP A 494 28.21 28.60 -0.90
C ASP A 494 29.35 28.96 -1.87
N GLN A 495 29.07 29.71 -2.95
CA GLN A 495 30.11 30.21 -3.85
C GLN A 495 31.06 31.18 -3.11
N SER A 496 32.33 30.81 -3.04
CA SER A 496 33.34 31.61 -2.33
C SER A 496 33.45 33.04 -2.84
N GLY A 497 33.42 34.01 -1.91
CA GLY A 497 33.44 35.44 -2.19
C GLY A 497 32.07 36.01 -2.60
N SER A 498 31.02 35.18 -2.60
CA SER A 498 29.64 35.56 -2.92
C SER A 498 28.63 34.81 -2.04
N GLU A 499 29.07 34.36 -0.86
CA GLU A 499 28.26 33.61 0.08
C GLU A 499 27.06 34.43 0.55
N GLN A 500 25.88 33.81 0.59
CA GLN A 500 24.64 34.51 0.95
C GLN A 500 23.65 33.56 1.62
N VAL A 501 23.05 34.03 2.72
CA VAL A 501 21.79 33.47 3.23
C VAL A 501 20.66 34.39 2.77
N TYR A 502 19.72 33.84 2.01
CA TYR A 502 18.54 34.55 1.53
C TYR A 502 17.29 33.99 2.21
N LEU A 503 16.50 34.88 2.79
CA LEU A 503 15.22 34.58 3.41
C LEU A 503 14.14 35.44 2.76
N HIS A 504 13.12 34.79 2.19
CA HIS A 504 11.96 35.42 1.58
C HIS A 504 10.68 34.93 2.27
N ALA A 505 9.88 35.88 2.75
CA ALA A 505 8.53 35.64 3.23
C ALA A 505 7.55 36.29 2.25
N GLN A 506 6.62 35.51 1.70
CA GLN A 506 5.64 35.99 0.71
C GLN A 506 4.68 37.03 1.31
N LYS A 507 4.43 36.96 2.62
CA LYS A 507 3.49 37.84 3.33
C LYS A 507 4.04 38.28 4.67
N ASP A 508 3.68 37.58 5.75
CA ASP A 508 4.04 37.95 7.11
C ASP A 508 5.30 37.18 7.55
N TRP A 509 6.22 37.87 8.22
CA TRP A 509 7.38 37.26 8.89
C TRP A 509 7.30 37.57 10.38
N GLU A 510 7.10 36.53 11.19
CA GLU A 510 7.08 36.64 12.64
C GLU A 510 8.29 35.92 13.25
N THR A 511 8.88 36.52 14.27
CA THR A 511 9.97 35.91 15.03
C THR A 511 9.67 36.07 16.52
N ARG A 512 9.71 34.95 17.24
CA ARG A 512 9.50 34.91 18.68
C ARG A 512 10.69 34.23 19.34
N VAL A 513 11.37 34.97 20.21
CA VAL A 513 12.55 34.52 20.96
C VAL A 513 12.21 34.61 22.44
N GLU A 514 12.23 33.47 23.13
CA GLU A 514 11.78 33.38 24.54
C GLU A 514 12.84 33.88 25.54
N ASN A 515 14.10 34.01 25.11
CA ASN A 515 15.17 34.52 25.96
C ASN A 515 15.95 35.63 25.25
N ASP A 516 17.13 35.35 24.72
CA ASP A 516 18.03 36.36 24.16
C ASP A 516 18.12 36.29 22.63
N ALA A 517 18.01 37.45 21.97
CA ALA A 517 18.28 37.59 20.54
C ALA A 517 19.55 38.44 20.34
N ILE A 518 20.60 37.84 19.78
CA ILE A 518 21.89 38.50 19.55
C ILE A 518 22.13 38.64 18.04
N THR A 519 22.50 39.83 17.59
CA THR A 519 22.85 40.09 16.19
C THR A 519 24.20 40.80 16.13
N GLN A 520 25.16 40.21 15.40
CA GLN A 520 26.46 40.83 15.13
C GLN A 520 26.64 40.97 13.62
N VAL A 521 26.75 42.21 13.15
CA VAL A 521 27.05 42.53 11.75
C VAL A 521 28.44 43.16 11.69
N ARG A 522 29.37 42.52 10.98
CA ARG A 522 30.79 42.95 10.94
C ARG A 522 31.06 44.09 9.98
N HIS A 523 30.18 44.30 9.01
CA HIS A 523 30.28 45.38 8.04
C HIS A 523 29.06 46.30 8.13
N ASP A 524 28.11 46.17 7.21
CA ASP A 524 26.98 47.09 7.09
C ASP A 524 25.64 46.38 7.30
N GLN A 525 24.71 47.07 7.98
CA GLN A 525 23.31 46.65 8.11
C GLN A 525 22.41 47.67 7.42
N HIS A 526 21.69 47.22 6.39
CA HIS A 526 20.65 48.02 5.73
C HIS A 526 19.27 47.53 6.17
N LYS A 527 18.42 48.45 6.65
CA LYS A 527 17.04 48.17 7.02
C LYS A 527 16.11 49.15 6.33
N LYS A 528 15.21 48.63 5.49
CA LYS A 528 14.19 49.42 4.78
C LYS A 528 12.81 48.94 5.23
N ILE A 529 11.98 49.88 5.65
CA ILE A 529 10.57 49.66 6.01
C ILE A 529 9.77 50.69 5.21
N ASP A 530 8.90 50.22 4.32
CA ASP A 530 8.15 51.09 3.41
C ASP A 530 6.92 51.74 4.07
N ASN A 531 6.42 51.15 5.17
CA ASN A 531 5.31 51.70 5.95
C ASN A 531 5.76 51.98 7.41
N ASP A 532 5.14 51.34 8.41
CA ASP A 532 5.34 51.68 9.81
C ASP A 532 6.37 50.78 10.51
N ALA A 533 7.18 51.39 11.38
CA ALA A 533 8.08 50.70 12.30
C ALA A 533 7.68 51.02 13.74
N VAL A 534 7.24 50.00 14.49
CA VAL A 534 6.86 50.15 15.90
C VAL A 534 7.79 49.29 16.76
N SER A 535 8.39 49.88 17.80
CA SER A 535 9.27 49.18 18.74
C SER A 535 8.82 49.47 20.17
N LYS A 536 8.75 48.43 21.00
CA LYS A 536 8.49 48.53 22.43
C LYS A 536 9.57 47.76 23.18
N VAL A 537 10.32 48.47 24.01
CA VAL A 537 11.32 47.89 24.91
C VAL A 537 10.75 47.95 26.31
N GLY A 538 10.59 46.79 26.97
CA GLY A 538 10.01 46.70 28.31
C GLY A 538 10.96 47.11 29.43
N GLY A 539 12.28 46.96 29.21
CA GLY A 539 13.33 47.44 30.09
C GLY A 539 14.09 48.61 29.47
N ASP A 540 15.41 48.59 29.57
CA ASP A 540 16.27 49.68 29.09
C ASP A 540 16.60 49.56 27.60
N SER A 541 16.66 50.71 26.93
CA SER A 541 17.14 50.85 25.55
C SER A 541 18.39 51.73 25.54
N HIS A 542 19.53 51.14 25.17
CA HIS A 542 20.81 51.84 25.06
C HIS A 542 21.24 51.94 23.60
N LEU A 543 21.64 53.14 23.17
CA LEU A 543 22.21 53.39 21.86
C LEU A 543 23.55 54.13 22.02
N THR A 544 24.64 53.47 21.64
CA THR A 544 25.97 54.10 21.55
C THR A 544 26.34 54.22 20.08
N VAL A 545 26.67 55.44 19.65
CA VAL A 545 27.14 55.73 18.28
C VAL A 545 28.49 56.43 18.38
N GLU A 546 29.56 55.73 18.01
CA GLU A 546 30.94 56.24 18.17
C GLU A 546 31.29 57.37 17.18
N LYS A 547 30.64 57.40 16.02
CA LYS A 547 30.88 58.39 14.97
C LYS A 547 29.75 59.40 14.89
N GLN A 548 28.78 59.14 14.02
CA GLN A 548 27.72 60.10 13.72
C GLN A 548 26.35 59.44 13.68
N HIS A 549 25.40 60.01 14.41
CA HIS A 549 23.97 59.74 14.24
C HIS A 549 23.33 60.88 13.43
N ARG A 550 22.59 60.55 12.36
CA ARG A 550 21.82 61.52 11.57
C ARG A 550 20.36 61.06 11.52
N SER A 551 19.44 61.90 11.98
CA SER A 551 18.01 61.67 11.83
C SER A 551 17.40 62.79 10.97
N ARG A 552 16.58 62.40 9.99
CA ARG A 552 15.81 63.33 9.16
C ARG A 552 14.35 62.93 9.19
N ILE A 553 13.52 63.77 9.79
CA ILE A 553 12.08 63.54 9.93
C ILE A 553 11.38 64.53 9.02
N LYS A 554 10.56 64.03 8.08
CA LYS A 554 9.90 64.86 7.05
C LYS A 554 8.63 65.56 7.56
N LYS A 555 7.99 65.00 8.58
CA LYS A 555 6.78 65.53 9.22
C LYS A 555 7.08 65.83 10.68
N ASP A 556 6.33 65.24 11.61
CA ASP A 556 6.40 65.55 13.04
C ASP A 556 7.35 64.60 13.78
N ALA A 557 8.07 65.15 14.75
CA ALA A 557 8.86 64.40 15.72
C ALA A 557 8.31 64.72 17.12
N THR A 558 7.80 63.71 17.83
CA THR A 558 7.24 63.86 19.18
C THR A 558 8.08 63.05 20.17
N LEU A 559 8.52 63.68 21.26
CA LEU A 559 9.22 63.03 22.36
C LEU A 559 8.46 63.30 23.66
N GLU A 560 7.94 62.25 24.28
CA GLU A 560 7.24 62.29 25.57
C GLU A 560 8.06 61.49 26.59
N VAL A 561 8.43 62.12 27.70
CA VAL A 561 9.27 61.52 28.75
C VAL A 561 8.54 61.65 30.08
N GLY A 562 8.14 60.52 30.67
CA GLY A 562 7.46 60.51 31.97
C GLY A 562 8.38 60.82 33.17
N GLY A 563 9.69 60.65 32.99
CA GLY A 563 10.72 60.99 33.96
C GLY A 563 11.46 62.28 33.61
N SER A 564 12.79 62.23 33.60
CA SER A 564 13.65 63.35 33.23
C SER A 564 14.33 63.12 31.89
N ILE A 565 14.52 64.19 31.12
CA ILE A 565 15.40 64.23 29.95
C ILE A 565 16.69 64.97 30.32
N HIS A 566 17.85 64.37 30.00
CA HIS A 566 19.16 64.97 30.21
C HIS A 566 19.89 65.08 28.87
N GLU A 567 20.06 66.30 28.37
CA GLU A 567 20.82 66.57 27.15
C GLU A 567 22.13 67.29 27.51
N LYS A 568 23.27 66.61 27.33
CA LYS A 568 24.61 67.19 27.50
C LYS A 568 25.28 67.31 26.15
N ILE A 569 25.50 68.54 25.68
CA ILE A 569 26.14 68.84 24.40
C ILE A 569 27.44 69.60 24.65
N ASN A 570 28.58 69.06 24.21
CA ASN A 570 29.90 69.65 24.48
C ASN A 570 30.22 70.88 23.61
N ASN A 571 29.66 70.97 22.39
CA ASN A 571 30.01 72.04 21.44
C ASN A 571 28.85 73.03 21.24
N ARG A 572 27.80 72.63 20.51
CA ARG A 572 26.69 73.52 20.18
C ARG A 572 25.36 72.78 20.20
N PHE A 573 24.45 73.25 21.04
CA PHE A 573 23.02 73.00 20.88
C PHE A 573 22.41 74.12 20.02
N ALA A 574 21.62 73.77 19.01
CA ALA A 574 20.94 74.74 18.17
C ALA A 574 19.50 74.26 17.92
N ALA A 575 18.53 75.03 18.40
CA ALA A 575 17.11 74.83 18.14
C ALA A 575 16.58 75.99 17.29
N ALA A 576 15.99 75.68 16.14
CA ALA A 576 15.37 76.66 15.26
C ALA A 576 14.00 76.12 14.81
N ALA A 577 12.97 76.94 14.94
CA ALA A 577 11.62 76.62 14.49
C ALA A 577 11.10 77.73 13.58
N GLY A 578 10.36 77.36 12.53
CA GLY A 578 9.80 78.33 11.58
C GLY A 578 8.61 79.16 12.13
N ARG A 579 8.01 78.72 13.25
CA ARG A 579 6.86 79.40 13.88
C ARG A 579 7.10 79.73 15.35
N GLU A 580 7.40 78.73 16.17
CA GLU A 580 7.45 78.89 17.62
C GLU A 580 8.45 77.91 18.26
N VAL A 581 9.23 78.39 19.23
CA VAL A 581 9.92 77.57 20.23
C VAL A 581 9.28 77.90 21.58
N HIS A 582 8.58 76.95 22.20
CA HIS A 582 7.86 77.16 23.47
C HIS A 582 8.50 76.32 24.59
N LEU A 583 9.08 76.99 25.59
CA LEU A 583 9.64 76.39 26.79
C LEU A 583 8.71 76.68 27.97
N LYS A 584 8.01 75.65 28.48
CA LYS A 584 7.07 75.78 29.60
C LYS A 584 7.46 74.84 30.74
N ALA A 585 7.54 75.38 31.95
CA ALA A 585 7.74 74.61 33.19
C ALA A 585 6.64 74.95 34.21
N GLY A 586 6.25 73.98 35.04
CA GLY A 586 5.21 74.16 36.06
C GLY A 586 5.64 75.07 37.22
N THR A 587 6.94 75.09 37.54
CA THR A 587 7.49 75.88 38.65
C THR A 587 8.49 76.91 38.12
N ASN A 588 9.64 76.46 37.59
CA ASN A 588 10.75 77.35 37.21
C ASN A 588 11.30 77.00 35.82
N VAL A 589 11.65 78.02 35.05
CA VAL A 589 12.60 77.92 33.93
C VAL A 589 13.86 78.65 34.38
N VAL A 590 14.99 77.95 34.45
CA VAL A 590 16.30 78.53 34.80
C VAL A 590 17.18 78.51 33.57
N LEU A 591 17.65 79.68 33.17
CA LEU A 591 18.67 79.85 32.13
C LEU A 591 19.93 80.35 32.83
N ASP A 592 21.00 79.56 32.76
CA ASP A 592 22.31 79.89 33.33
C ASP A 592 23.35 79.76 32.23
N ALA A 593 24.17 80.80 32.05
CA ALA A 593 25.23 80.83 31.06
C ALA A 593 26.49 81.46 31.67
N GLY A 594 27.65 80.88 31.41
CA GLY A 594 28.90 81.31 32.04
C GLY A 594 29.39 82.71 31.62
N THR A 595 28.95 83.22 30.47
CA THR A 595 29.41 84.51 29.94
C THR A 595 28.28 85.51 29.69
N GLU A 596 27.22 85.07 29.00
CA GLU A 596 26.17 85.96 28.52
C GLU A 596 24.86 85.20 28.26
N ILE A 597 23.73 85.79 28.64
CA ILE A 597 22.39 85.43 28.16
C ILE A 597 21.85 86.61 27.37
N THR A 598 21.48 86.40 26.11
CA THR A 598 20.89 87.44 25.26
C THR A 598 19.56 86.98 24.67
N VAL A 599 18.52 87.77 24.89
CA VAL A 599 17.19 87.61 24.33
C VAL A 599 16.93 88.81 23.41
N SER A 600 16.68 88.55 22.12
CA SER A 600 16.36 89.61 21.17
C SER A 600 15.08 89.30 20.41
N ALA A 601 14.24 90.33 20.24
CA ALA A 601 13.00 90.24 19.48
C ALA A 601 12.65 91.62 18.89
N GLY A 602 12.33 91.69 17.59
CA GLY A 602 11.77 92.90 16.96
C GLY A 602 12.62 94.16 17.06
N GLY A 603 13.95 94.04 17.19
CA GLY A 603 14.87 95.17 17.40
C GLY A 603 15.12 95.56 18.86
N SER A 604 14.42 94.91 19.81
CA SER A 604 14.71 95.03 21.25
C SER A 604 15.67 93.92 21.70
N VAL A 605 16.51 94.22 22.69
CA VAL A 605 17.49 93.29 23.26
C VAL A 605 17.47 93.38 24.78
N MET A 606 17.43 92.22 25.42
CA MET A 606 17.81 92.02 26.82
C MET A 606 19.10 91.20 26.84
N LYS A 607 20.14 91.73 27.45
CA LYS A 607 21.43 91.06 27.62
C LYS A 607 21.79 91.03 29.10
N VAL A 608 22.22 89.88 29.59
CA VAL A 608 22.75 89.68 30.94
C VAL A 608 24.17 89.17 30.79
N ASP A 609 25.13 89.90 31.35
CA ASP A 609 26.56 89.54 31.36
C ASP A 609 27.22 89.92 32.69
N ALA A 610 28.55 89.78 32.78
CA ALA A 610 29.30 90.12 33.99
C ALA A 610 29.21 91.61 34.41
N ALA A 611 28.78 92.50 33.51
CA ALA A 611 28.62 93.93 33.80
C ALA A 611 27.20 94.29 34.27
N GLY A 612 26.22 93.40 34.11
CA GLY A 612 24.86 93.56 34.63
C GLY A 612 23.76 93.21 33.62
N VAL A 613 22.58 93.81 33.83
CA VAL A 613 21.40 93.67 32.95
C VAL A 613 21.29 94.89 32.05
N HIS A 614 21.38 94.68 30.74
CA HIS A 614 21.28 95.71 29.72
C HIS A 614 19.98 95.54 28.93
N LEU A 615 19.19 96.62 28.83
CA LEU A 615 17.92 96.66 28.10
C LEU A 615 18.00 97.74 27.00
N ILE A 616 17.79 97.35 25.75
CA ILE A 616 17.87 98.24 24.58
C ILE A 616 16.59 98.09 23.75
N GLY A 617 15.91 99.20 23.46
CA GLY A 617 14.72 99.23 22.60
C GLY A 617 14.06 100.62 22.51
N PRO A 618 13.10 100.83 21.59
CA PRO A 618 12.41 102.12 21.40
C PRO A 618 11.63 102.60 22.63
N ALA A 619 11.16 101.66 23.47
CA ALA A 619 10.49 101.92 24.73
C ALA A 619 10.79 100.79 25.73
N ILE A 620 11.04 101.15 27.00
CA ILE A 620 11.24 100.20 28.11
C ILE A 620 10.12 100.46 29.13
N ASN A 621 9.11 99.60 29.12
CA ASN A 621 7.94 99.73 29.97
C ASN A 621 8.08 98.84 31.22
N LEU A 622 8.27 99.45 32.38
CA LEU A 622 8.34 98.75 33.67
C LEU A 622 6.97 98.84 34.36
N ASN A 623 6.34 97.71 34.65
CA ASN A 623 5.01 97.62 35.30
C ASN A 623 3.84 98.29 34.56
N ALA A 624 3.94 98.53 33.24
CA ALA A 624 2.88 99.14 32.44
C ALA A 624 2.21 98.11 31.50
N GLY A 625 1.02 97.63 31.88
CA GLY A 625 -0.11 97.29 30.98
C GLY A 625 0.05 96.30 29.80
N GLY A 626 1.06 95.45 29.72
CA GLY A 626 1.21 94.44 28.65
C GLY A 626 0.63 93.07 29.02
N SER A 627 -0.15 92.45 28.13
CA SER A 627 -0.56 91.03 28.29
C SER A 627 0.55 90.09 27.85
N ALA A 628 0.80 89.02 28.62
CA ALA A 628 1.76 87.99 28.22
C ALA A 628 1.31 87.25 26.95
N GLY A 629 2.26 86.89 26.09
CA GLY A 629 2.01 85.92 25.01
C GLY A 629 1.68 84.55 25.60
N SER A 630 0.88 83.75 24.89
CA SER A 630 0.57 82.36 25.26
C SER A 630 1.13 81.41 24.21
N GLY A 631 1.83 80.38 24.65
CA GLY A 631 2.35 79.34 23.76
C GLY A 631 1.34 78.22 23.51
N SER A 632 1.53 77.51 22.40
CA SER A 632 0.52 76.58 21.84
C SER A 632 0.26 75.26 22.60
N GLY A 633 0.95 75.02 23.73
CA GLY A 633 0.81 73.79 24.54
C GLY A 633 1.32 72.52 23.84
N TYR A 634 1.24 71.35 24.51
CA TYR A 634 1.57 70.07 23.88
C TYR A 634 0.44 69.62 22.96
N GLN A 635 0.76 69.35 21.70
CA GLN A 635 -0.19 68.84 20.68
C GLN A 635 0.33 67.54 20.02
N GLY A 636 1.30 66.87 20.65
CA GLY A 636 1.88 65.63 20.14
C GLY A 636 0.93 64.44 20.29
N LYS A 637 1.16 63.39 19.48
CA LYS A 637 0.43 62.13 19.57
C LYS A 637 1.19 61.13 20.43
N SER A 638 0.49 60.39 21.27
CA SER A 638 1.09 59.33 22.10
C SER A 638 1.54 58.13 21.26
N PRO A 639 2.56 57.36 21.71
CA PRO A 639 3.01 56.15 21.02
C PRO A 639 1.94 55.06 20.93
N THR A 640 1.90 54.35 19.81
CA THR A 640 1.06 53.16 19.61
C THR A 640 1.81 51.88 20.00
N SER A 641 1.11 50.89 20.55
CA SER A 641 1.73 49.59 20.88
C SER A 641 1.92 48.71 19.65
N PRO A 642 2.98 47.86 19.60
CA PRO A 642 3.10 46.83 18.58
C PRO A 642 1.93 45.83 18.63
N ARG A 643 1.67 45.15 17.51
CA ARG A 643 0.73 44.03 17.47
C ARG A 643 1.28 42.86 18.31
N PRO A 644 0.41 42.09 18.99
CA PRO A 644 0.85 40.88 19.68
C PRO A 644 1.35 39.85 18.66
N ALA A 645 2.38 39.08 19.03
CA ALA A 645 2.83 37.95 18.23
C ALA A 645 1.74 36.87 18.17
N TYR A 646 1.68 36.13 17.07
CA TYR A 646 0.77 35.00 16.94
C TYR A 646 1.04 33.96 18.04
N LYS A 647 -0.03 33.45 18.62
CA LYS A 647 0.00 32.27 19.49
C LYS A 647 -0.70 31.15 18.72
N PRO A 648 0.02 30.13 18.27
CA PRO A 648 -0.64 28.91 17.80
C PRO A 648 -1.43 28.32 18.97
N GLU A 649 -2.66 27.87 18.68
CA GLU A 649 -3.56 27.21 19.65
C GLU A 649 -3.00 25.88 20.15
#